data_AF-A0A8J5MFZ6-F1
#
_entry.id   AF-A0A8J5MFZ6-F1
#
_cell.length_a   1.000
_cell.length_b   1.000
_cell.length_c   1.000
_cell.angle_alpha   90.00
_cell.angle_beta   90.00
_cell.angle_gamma   90.00
#
_symmetry.space_group_name_H-M   'P 1'
#
loop_
_entity.id
_entity.type
_entity.pdbx_description
1 polymer ?
#
loop_
_entity_poly.entity_id
_entity_poly.type
_entity_poly.pdbx_seq_one_letter_code
_entity_poly.pdbx_strand_id
1 'polypeptide(L)'
;MAGQDPVKRPRIAAWKIVAVLAILVLLTPVWIAFGCMGALLTLPSSAITKTGLRVLAVLGSWLYVQVAFASSEGDVDNLWVKLELGGWIVALLLVQWKFNQILVFHIRQKPEECRMDVAGSAILAILVAVSAILWKRNQEVLAQRQILSLHFHSVVYHKWEYVNDIMIEALEKWRKELKIYKFYLGGHSMGAMFATSYTVKYPGRVQHLALISPAGVGHPPAPKRLPMGLRIFRSVWKLRLTPMSVARYAGPLGPRLVRFITSVRVSVMPKTSCIRRGLIPLEALAAYWYNNWALERSGEIAMHSHLLPGVYAKRPLCEMLTPENIQIPITFIYGGGPDWMSSSHGEKVAKTLDNVQVVLVPGAGHQLFMDNAPAFNEMLLAGNRDVNAEAVLLAAGVATEGRLWQWVPASYAKLEEAERKILTRAIPTPFEMKKVAQLGTVVVPCSDEKKRENAKNLVLIHGFAGGNAVWAMNLEKLSKHFNVYAVEWIGVGRSDRPDFNFKDYDSADDFVVGSFEKWQQEIKLESFDLCGHSMGAIFASSYALKHPEQVNHLVLASPAGVPHPPPPPDPTTEEGKATNRSWLRRMVFSAWENGVTPMSLARFVGPYGPKLVQNVVHRRTSFMSEGSAMRDGRVDLNELGEYIYHNWALKPSGERAMTTHLAPGAHAVRPLVDTLLPENVKMPLTFIYGEYDWMDYRNGLGIVDRFKEQGRATDLYRVPNGGHQMFMENPDEFSRILIDSLAR
;
A
#
# COMPACT_ATOMS: atom_id res chain seq x y z
N MET A 1 -68.92 -42.63 -0.60
CA MET A 1 -68.32 -43.55 0.39
C MET A 1 -66.84 -43.17 0.48
N ALA A 2 -66.37 -42.44 1.49
CA ALA A 2 -66.04 -42.94 2.85
C ALA A 2 -64.97 -44.04 2.79
N GLY A 3 -63.82 -44.02 3.48
CA GLY A 3 -63.27 -43.16 4.54
C GLY A 3 -61.72 -43.24 4.50
N GLN A 4 -60.99 -42.22 4.95
CA GLN A 4 -60.53 -41.98 6.34
C GLN A 4 -59.65 -43.08 6.97
N ASP A 5 -58.33 -42.80 6.95
CA ASP A 5 -57.32 -42.83 8.03
C ASP A 5 -57.01 -44.11 8.86
N PRO A 6 -55.74 -44.37 9.26
CA PRO A 6 -55.17 -43.58 10.35
C PRO A 6 -53.67 -43.20 10.25
N VAL A 7 -53.43 -41.93 10.55
CA VAL A 7 -52.25 -41.29 11.15
C VAL A 7 -51.40 -42.25 12.02
N LYS A 8 -50.19 -42.58 11.57
CA LYS A 8 -49.13 -43.16 12.40
C LYS A 8 -48.52 -42.07 13.28
N ARG A 9 -48.83 -42.09 14.59
CA ARG A 9 -48.04 -41.39 15.62
C ARG A 9 -46.64 -42.02 15.70
N PRO A 10 -45.53 -41.25 15.72
CA PRO A 10 -44.21 -41.83 15.94
C PRO A 10 -44.08 -42.25 17.41
N ARG A 11 -43.91 -43.55 17.65
CA ARG A 11 -43.41 -44.10 18.92
C ARG A 11 -42.03 -43.48 19.18
N ILE A 12 -41.91 -42.66 20.21
CA ILE A 12 -40.61 -42.25 20.76
C ILE A 12 -39.95 -43.52 21.29
N ALA A 13 -38.90 -43.97 20.59
CA ALA A 13 -38.16 -45.16 20.94
C ALA A 13 -37.61 -45.05 22.38
N ALA A 14 -37.88 -46.05 23.21
CA ALA A 14 -37.42 -46.18 24.60
C ALA A 14 -35.91 -45.93 24.78
N TRP A 15 -35.12 -46.09 23.71
CA TRP A 15 -33.70 -45.71 23.64
C TRP A 15 -33.40 -44.24 23.92
N LYS A 16 -34.32 -43.30 23.64
CA LYS A 16 -34.11 -41.87 23.97
C LYS A 16 -34.21 -41.59 25.47
N ILE A 17 -35.02 -42.36 26.20
CA ILE A 17 -35.13 -42.27 27.67
C ILE A 17 -33.91 -42.94 28.33
N VAL A 18 -33.46 -44.07 27.78
CA VAL A 18 -32.20 -44.73 28.20
C VAL A 18 -30.99 -43.83 27.94
N ALA A 19 -30.95 -43.10 26.82
CA ALA A 19 -29.87 -42.14 26.53
C ALA A 19 -29.87 -40.94 27.49
N VAL A 20 -31.03 -40.40 27.85
CA VAL A 20 -31.14 -39.30 28.83
C VAL A 20 -30.78 -39.77 30.24
N LEU A 21 -31.19 -40.98 30.64
CA LEU A 21 -30.79 -41.57 31.93
C LEU A 21 -29.29 -41.92 31.98
N ALA A 22 -28.71 -42.41 30.87
CA ALA A 22 -27.28 -42.65 30.76
C ALA A 22 -26.47 -41.33 30.83
N ILE A 23 -26.97 -40.25 30.22
CA ILE A 23 -26.39 -38.91 30.32
C ILE A 23 -26.48 -38.36 31.76
N LEU A 24 -27.60 -38.59 32.47
CA LEU A 24 -27.74 -38.18 33.87
C LEU A 24 -26.82 -38.96 34.81
N VAL A 25 -26.64 -40.27 34.58
CA VAL A 25 -25.69 -41.12 35.33
C VAL A 25 -24.23 -40.76 35.00
N LEU A 26 -23.93 -40.38 33.76
CA LEU A 26 -22.60 -39.88 33.35
C LEU A 26 -22.28 -38.47 33.87
N LEU A 27 -23.30 -37.65 34.15
CA LEU A 27 -23.15 -36.32 34.73
C LEU A 27 -23.13 -36.33 36.27
N THR A 28 -23.51 -37.44 36.92
CA THR A 28 -23.48 -37.55 38.39
C THR A 28 -22.07 -37.40 38.98
N PRO A 29 -21.01 -38.00 38.40
CA PRO A 29 -19.62 -37.78 38.83
C PRO A 29 -19.15 -36.32 38.61
N VAL A 30 -19.68 -35.63 37.60
CA VAL A 30 -19.35 -34.21 37.30
C VAL A 30 -19.94 -33.29 38.36
N TRP A 31 -21.18 -33.55 38.80
CA TRP A 31 -21.79 -32.80 39.90
C TRP A 31 -21.15 -33.10 41.27
N ILE A 32 -20.72 -34.34 41.52
CA ILE A 32 -19.92 -34.70 42.71
C ILE A 32 -18.55 -34.00 42.66
N ALA A 33 -17.89 -33.93 41.49
CA ALA A 33 -16.63 -33.21 41.32
C ALA A 33 -16.78 -31.70 41.53
N PHE A 34 -17.87 -31.08 41.05
CA PHE A 34 -18.18 -29.67 41.31
C PHE A 34 -18.52 -29.40 42.79
N GLY A 35 -19.23 -30.31 43.46
CA GLY A 35 -19.51 -30.25 44.90
C GLY A 35 -18.24 -30.38 45.75
N CYS A 36 -17.34 -31.29 45.39
CA CYS A 36 -16.03 -31.44 46.03
C CYS A 36 -15.11 -30.24 45.75
N MET A 37 -15.17 -29.65 44.54
CA MET A 37 -14.44 -28.40 44.21
C MET A 37 -14.95 -27.20 45.02
N GLY A 38 -16.27 -27.08 45.23
CA GLY A 38 -16.85 -26.04 46.09
C GLY A 38 -16.39 -26.14 47.54
N ALA A 39 -16.31 -27.37 48.08
CA ALA A 39 -15.82 -27.62 49.44
C ALA A 39 -14.30 -27.42 49.59
N LEU A 40 -13.52 -27.65 48.52
CA LEU A 40 -12.07 -27.37 48.48
C LEU A 40 -11.74 -25.87 48.38
N LEU A 41 -12.65 -25.06 47.82
CA LEU A 41 -12.49 -23.62 47.63
C LEU A 41 -12.85 -22.77 48.86
N THR A 42 -13.45 -23.38 49.89
CA THR A 42 -13.76 -22.74 51.18
C THR A 42 -12.73 -22.99 52.27
N LEU A 43 -11.66 -23.75 51.97
CA LEU A 43 -10.59 -24.02 52.92
C LEU A 43 -9.52 -22.90 52.91
N PRO A 44 -8.91 -22.57 54.07
CA PRO A 44 -7.82 -21.60 54.13
C PRO A 44 -6.61 -22.05 53.30
N SER A 45 -5.90 -21.08 52.74
CA SER A 45 -4.80 -21.23 51.76
C SER A 45 -3.64 -22.15 52.20
N SER A 46 -3.55 -22.50 53.49
CA SER A 46 -2.55 -23.41 54.04
C SER A 46 -2.83 -24.90 53.80
N ALA A 47 -4.04 -25.28 53.36
CA ALA A 47 -4.45 -26.68 53.19
C ALA A 47 -4.31 -27.24 51.77
N ILE A 48 -4.05 -26.43 50.75
CA ILE A 48 -3.91 -26.90 49.35
C ILE A 48 -2.50 -27.46 49.15
N THR A 49 -2.31 -28.73 49.51
CA THR A 49 -1.04 -29.44 49.30
C THR A 49 -0.88 -29.92 47.85
N LYS A 50 0.37 -30.25 47.44
CA LYS A 50 0.76 -30.75 46.10
C LYS A 50 -0.15 -31.86 45.54
N THR A 51 -0.88 -32.57 46.39
CA THR A 51 -1.86 -33.60 46.04
C THR A 51 -3.10 -33.03 45.34
N GLY A 52 -3.60 -31.85 45.74
CA GLY A 52 -4.76 -31.19 45.11
C GLY A 52 -4.49 -30.70 43.68
N LEU A 53 -3.28 -30.23 43.41
CA LEU A 53 -2.81 -29.84 42.07
C LEU A 53 -2.65 -31.04 41.13
N ARG A 54 -2.26 -32.21 41.65
CA ARG A 54 -2.16 -33.45 40.86
C ARG A 54 -3.54 -34.00 40.48
N VAL A 55 -4.53 -33.90 41.36
CA VAL A 55 -5.92 -34.29 41.06
C VAL A 55 -6.53 -33.41 39.96
N LEU A 56 -6.27 -32.10 39.98
CA LEU A 56 -6.73 -31.18 38.93
C LEU A 56 -6.06 -31.43 37.58
N ALA A 57 -4.77 -31.80 37.56
CA ALA A 57 -4.05 -32.16 36.34
C ALA A 57 -4.55 -33.48 35.72
N VAL A 58 -4.89 -34.47 36.57
CA VAL A 58 -5.48 -35.75 36.11
C VAL A 58 -6.89 -35.54 35.56
N LEU A 59 -7.71 -34.69 36.20
CA LEU A 59 -9.05 -34.35 35.70
C LEU A 59 -9.02 -33.56 34.38
N GLY A 60 -8.06 -32.63 34.22
CA GLY A 60 -7.86 -31.90 32.96
C GLY A 60 -7.37 -32.81 31.82
N SER A 61 -6.50 -33.78 32.13
CA SER A 61 -6.01 -34.76 31.16
C SER A 61 -7.08 -35.76 30.74
N TRP A 62 -7.97 -36.16 31.67
CA TRP A 62 -9.12 -37.02 31.39
C TRP A 62 -10.16 -36.34 30.50
N LEU A 63 -10.40 -35.03 30.69
CA LEU A 63 -11.29 -34.24 29.82
C LEU A 63 -10.75 -34.10 28.39
N TYR A 64 -9.42 -33.98 28.23
CA TYR A 64 -8.76 -33.91 26.93
C TYR A 64 -8.87 -35.23 26.14
N VAL A 65 -8.77 -36.38 26.80
CA VAL A 65 -8.93 -37.71 26.17
C VAL A 65 -10.37 -37.96 25.71
N GLN A 66 -11.37 -37.49 26.46
CA GLN A 66 -12.79 -37.58 26.06
C GLN A 66 -13.11 -36.71 24.84
N VAL A 67 -12.46 -35.56 24.69
CA VAL A 67 -12.58 -34.69 23.50
C VAL A 67 -11.89 -35.30 22.28
N ALA A 68 -10.75 -35.99 22.47
CA ALA A 68 -10.05 -36.69 21.40
C ALA A 68 -10.85 -37.90 20.87
N PHE A 69 -11.53 -38.67 21.74
CA PHE A 69 -12.37 -39.80 21.33
C PHE A 69 -13.65 -39.37 20.60
N ALA A 70 -14.20 -38.19 20.88
CA ALA A 70 -15.37 -37.66 20.16
C ALA A 70 -15.07 -37.17 18.72
N SER A 71 -13.80 -37.06 18.34
CA SER A 71 -13.38 -36.57 17.02
C SER A 71 -13.37 -37.67 15.92
N SER A 72 -13.52 -38.95 16.29
CA SER A 72 -13.54 -40.06 15.34
C SER A 72 -14.94 -40.40 14.80
N GLU A 73 -16.01 -39.87 15.39
CA GLU A 73 -17.39 -40.10 14.96
C GLU A 73 -18.02 -38.84 14.33
N GLY A 74 -17.52 -38.43 13.16
CA GLY A 74 -18.25 -37.78 12.04
C GLY A 74 -19.20 -36.57 12.25
N ASP A 75 -19.45 -36.07 13.46
CA ASP A 75 -20.47 -35.05 13.74
C ASP A 75 -19.82 -33.71 14.11
N VAL A 76 -19.52 -32.93 13.07
CA VAL A 76 -18.73 -31.68 13.15
C VAL A 76 -19.52 -30.52 13.77
N ASP A 77 -20.87 -30.61 13.82
CA ASP A 77 -21.72 -29.51 14.29
C ASP A 77 -21.76 -29.40 15.83
N ASN A 78 -21.52 -30.50 16.54
CA ASN A 78 -21.39 -30.51 18.01
C ASN A 78 -19.98 -30.19 18.52
N LEU A 79 -18.99 -30.17 17.62
CA LEU A 79 -17.59 -29.88 17.96
C LEU A 79 -17.41 -28.39 18.32
N TRP A 80 -18.15 -27.51 17.68
CA TRP A 80 -18.03 -26.05 17.87
C TRP A 80 -18.55 -25.55 19.22
N VAL A 81 -19.68 -26.08 19.71
CA VAL A 81 -20.19 -25.73 21.04
C VAL A 81 -19.21 -26.15 22.13
N LYS A 82 -18.56 -27.31 21.97
CA LYS A 82 -17.55 -27.83 22.90
C LYS A 82 -16.23 -27.06 22.83
N LEU A 83 -15.82 -26.60 21.64
CA LEU A 83 -14.59 -25.81 21.43
C LEU A 83 -14.74 -24.34 21.89
N GLU A 84 -15.89 -23.71 21.71
CA GLU A 84 -16.16 -22.37 22.25
C GLU A 84 -16.21 -22.39 23.79
N LEU A 85 -16.91 -23.35 24.39
CA LEU A 85 -16.93 -23.51 25.85
C LEU A 85 -15.52 -23.75 26.42
N GLY A 86 -14.73 -24.62 25.77
CA GLY A 86 -13.33 -24.85 26.14
C GLY A 86 -12.46 -23.60 26.01
N GLY A 87 -12.61 -22.83 24.93
CA GLY A 87 -11.87 -21.59 24.69
C GLY A 87 -12.18 -20.48 25.69
N TRP A 88 -13.46 -20.30 26.03
CA TRP A 88 -13.89 -19.33 27.05
C TRP A 88 -13.45 -19.72 28.46
N ILE A 89 -13.47 -21.02 28.80
CA ILE A 89 -12.97 -21.52 30.08
C ILE A 89 -11.46 -21.28 30.19
N VAL A 90 -10.69 -21.55 29.14
CA VAL A 90 -9.23 -21.28 29.13
C VAL A 90 -8.94 -19.78 29.23
N ALA A 91 -9.68 -18.93 28.54
CA ALA A 91 -9.52 -17.48 28.63
C ALA A 91 -9.82 -16.94 30.05
N LEU A 92 -10.90 -17.42 30.69
CA LEU A 92 -11.25 -17.05 32.05
C LEU A 92 -10.20 -17.54 33.07
N LEU A 93 -9.68 -18.76 32.91
CA LEU A 93 -8.60 -19.30 33.75
C LEU A 93 -7.28 -18.53 33.57
N LEU A 94 -6.95 -18.06 32.37
CA LEU A 94 -5.76 -17.24 32.10
C LEU A 94 -5.88 -15.82 32.68
N VAL A 95 -7.07 -15.21 32.61
CA VAL A 95 -7.36 -13.92 33.25
C VAL A 95 -7.26 -14.05 34.77
N GLN A 96 -7.83 -15.11 35.35
CA GLN A 96 -7.74 -15.40 36.78
C GLN A 96 -6.30 -15.67 37.24
N TRP A 97 -5.52 -16.44 36.45
CA TRP A 97 -4.11 -16.72 36.74
C TRP A 97 -3.27 -15.44 36.75
N LYS A 98 -3.47 -14.56 35.77
CA LYS A 98 -2.73 -13.29 35.68
C LYS A 98 -3.14 -12.31 36.78
N PHE A 99 -4.41 -12.30 37.17
CA PHE A 99 -4.91 -11.52 38.30
C PHE A 99 -4.31 -12.01 39.63
N ASN A 100 -4.24 -13.33 39.85
CA ASN A 100 -3.61 -13.93 41.04
C ASN A 100 -2.09 -13.64 41.10
N GLN A 101 -1.38 -13.62 39.97
CA GLN A 101 0.03 -13.23 39.91
C GLN A 101 0.24 -11.77 40.32
N ILE A 102 -0.63 -10.86 39.87
CA ILE A 102 -0.60 -9.44 40.24
C ILE A 102 -0.91 -9.26 41.72
N LEU A 103 -1.90 -9.99 42.25
CA LEU A 103 -2.29 -9.95 43.65
C LEU A 103 -1.16 -10.46 44.57
N VAL A 104 -0.52 -11.58 44.22
CA VAL A 104 0.62 -12.15 44.97
C VAL A 104 1.85 -11.24 44.90
N PHE A 105 2.09 -10.59 43.75
CA PHE A 105 3.17 -9.61 43.60
C PHE A 105 2.95 -8.37 44.48
N HIS A 106 1.72 -7.86 44.56
CA HIS A 106 1.37 -6.72 45.43
C HIS A 106 1.45 -7.07 46.93
N ILE A 107 0.93 -8.23 47.35
CA ILE A 107 0.96 -8.68 48.75
C ILE A 107 2.40 -8.89 49.25
N ARG A 108 3.33 -9.30 48.38
CA ARG A 108 4.75 -9.48 48.73
C ARG A 108 5.53 -8.17 48.88
N GLN A 109 5.12 -7.10 48.21
CA GLN A 109 5.86 -5.83 48.21
C GLN A 109 5.47 -4.95 49.40
N LYS A 110 4.22 -5.02 49.88
CA LYS A 110 3.73 -4.20 51.01
C LYS A 110 2.59 -4.90 51.78
N PRO A 111 2.90 -5.80 52.73
CA PRO A 111 1.90 -6.56 53.47
C PRO A 111 1.02 -5.69 54.40
N GLU A 112 1.50 -4.51 54.82
CA GLU A 112 0.80 -3.66 55.81
C GLU A 112 -0.17 -2.62 55.21
N GLU A 113 -0.11 -2.37 53.90
CA GLU A 113 -1.05 -1.47 53.21
C GLU A 113 -2.29 -2.21 52.64
N CYS A 114 -2.33 -3.55 52.74
CA CYS A 114 -3.41 -4.35 52.16
C CYS A 114 -4.59 -4.55 53.13
N ARG A 115 -5.24 -3.44 53.52
CA ARG A 115 -6.65 -3.51 53.95
C ARG A 115 -7.49 -3.55 52.68
N MET A 116 -8.13 -4.70 52.40
CA MET A 116 -9.13 -4.81 51.34
C MET A 116 -10.25 -3.82 51.63
N ASP A 117 -10.21 -2.65 50.99
CA ASP A 117 -11.27 -1.68 51.08
C ASP A 117 -12.44 -2.13 50.18
N VAL A 118 -13.65 -1.92 50.69
CA VAL A 118 -14.94 -2.43 50.20
C VAL A 118 -15.21 -2.11 48.72
N ALA A 119 -14.47 -1.15 48.15
CA ALA A 119 -14.52 -0.74 46.75
C ALA A 119 -14.11 -1.83 45.74
N GLY A 120 -13.12 -2.68 46.04
CA GLY A 120 -12.66 -3.73 45.10
C GLY A 120 -13.69 -4.84 44.88
N SER A 121 -14.35 -5.25 45.96
CA SER A 121 -15.44 -6.24 45.94
C SER A 121 -16.71 -5.69 45.29
N ALA A 122 -16.98 -4.39 45.44
CA ALA A 122 -18.10 -3.71 44.80
C ALA A 122 -17.93 -3.64 43.27
N ILE A 123 -16.72 -3.36 42.78
CA ILE A 123 -16.43 -3.32 41.34
C ILE A 123 -16.57 -4.71 40.71
N LEU A 124 -16.11 -5.76 41.41
CA LEU A 124 -16.28 -7.15 40.96
C LEU A 124 -17.75 -7.57 40.93
N ALA A 125 -18.54 -7.20 41.95
CA ALA A 125 -19.98 -7.47 41.99
C ALA A 125 -20.74 -6.74 40.88
N ILE A 126 -20.37 -5.49 40.56
CA ILE A 126 -20.94 -4.73 39.45
C ILE A 126 -20.58 -5.37 38.10
N LEU A 127 -19.34 -5.81 37.89
CA LEU A 127 -18.92 -6.46 36.65
C LEU A 127 -19.57 -7.82 36.45
N VAL A 128 -19.75 -8.60 37.52
CA VAL A 128 -20.48 -9.89 37.49
C VAL A 128 -21.98 -9.66 37.25
N ALA A 129 -22.59 -8.66 37.89
CA ALA A 129 -23.99 -8.32 37.68
C ALA A 129 -24.25 -7.80 36.26
N VAL A 130 -23.39 -6.93 35.72
CA VAL A 130 -23.48 -6.44 34.33
C VAL A 130 -23.29 -7.59 33.35
N SER A 131 -22.36 -8.51 33.60
CA SER A 131 -22.15 -9.70 32.75
C SER A 131 -23.34 -10.66 32.80
N ALA A 132 -23.96 -10.85 33.97
CA ALA A 132 -25.16 -11.68 34.13
C ALA A 132 -26.41 -11.06 33.47
N ILE A 133 -26.56 -9.73 33.53
CA ILE A 133 -27.64 -9.00 32.85
C ILE A 133 -27.46 -9.05 31.33
N LEU A 134 -26.22 -8.87 30.83
CA LEU A 134 -25.90 -9.01 29.40
C LEU A 134 -26.10 -10.46 28.91
N TRP A 135 -25.76 -11.45 29.74
CA TRP A 135 -26.01 -12.87 29.46
C TRP A 135 -27.50 -13.20 29.40
N LYS A 136 -28.29 -12.76 30.38
CA LYS A 136 -29.75 -13.00 30.43
C LYS A 136 -30.48 -12.31 29.28
N ARG A 137 -30.08 -11.09 28.92
CA ARG A 137 -30.62 -10.35 27.78
C ARG A 137 -30.26 -11.00 26.44
N ASN A 138 -29.09 -11.63 26.33
CA ASN A 138 -28.72 -12.43 25.15
C ASN A 138 -29.51 -13.75 25.07
N GLN A 139 -29.77 -14.41 26.21
CA GLN A 139 -30.53 -15.65 26.27
C GLN A 139 -32.01 -15.44 25.90
N GLU A 140 -32.65 -14.36 26.34
CA GLU A 140 -34.04 -14.03 25.98
C GLU A 140 -34.18 -13.70 24.48
N VAL A 141 -33.17 -13.07 23.87
CA VAL A 141 -33.12 -12.79 22.42
C VAL A 141 -32.87 -14.07 21.60
N LEU A 142 -32.09 -15.02 22.12
CA LEU A 142 -31.81 -16.30 21.46
C LEU A 142 -32.95 -17.32 21.61
N ALA A 143 -33.65 -17.33 22.76
CA ALA A 143 -34.68 -18.31 23.08
C ALA A 143 -36.02 -18.06 22.37
N GLN A 144 -36.36 -16.81 22.01
CA GLN A 144 -37.68 -16.49 21.46
C GLN A 144 -37.87 -16.71 19.95
N ARG A 145 -36.84 -17.02 19.14
CA ARG A 145 -37.03 -17.05 17.66
C ARG A 145 -36.44 -18.20 16.83
N GLN A 146 -35.52 -19.03 17.30
CA GLN A 146 -34.70 -19.80 16.33
C GLN A 146 -34.73 -21.33 16.38
N ILE A 147 -35.08 -22.00 17.49
CA ILE A 147 -34.73 -23.42 17.60
C ILE A 147 -35.65 -24.36 16.77
N LEU A 148 -36.91 -23.98 16.52
CA LEU A 148 -37.84 -24.80 15.72
C LEU A 148 -37.90 -24.44 14.22
N SER A 149 -37.40 -23.26 13.79
CA SER A 149 -37.40 -22.87 12.37
C SER A 149 -36.17 -23.35 11.59
N LEU A 150 -35.04 -23.60 12.29
CA LEU A 150 -33.74 -23.94 11.68
C LEU A 150 -33.71 -25.27 10.92
N HIS A 151 -34.55 -26.26 11.26
CA HIS A 151 -34.51 -27.59 10.63
C HIS A 151 -35.30 -27.69 9.31
N PHE A 152 -36.35 -26.87 9.11
CA PHE A 152 -37.11 -26.83 7.84
C PHE A 152 -36.64 -25.69 6.90
N HIS A 153 -35.99 -24.64 7.42
CA HIS A 153 -35.53 -23.49 6.62
C HIS A 153 -34.18 -23.69 5.92
N SER A 154 -33.45 -24.79 6.16
CA SER A 154 -32.06 -24.97 5.73
C SER A 154 -31.86 -25.63 4.35
N VAL A 155 -32.94 -26.05 3.65
CA VAL A 155 -32.80 -26.77 2.35
C VAL A 155 -33.37 -25.99 1.16
N VAL A 156 -34.44 -25.21 1.33
CA VAL A 156 -35.13 -24.50 0.23
C VAL A 156 -34.50 -23.14 -0.09
N TYR A 157 -34.02 -22.41 0.92
CA TYR A 157 -33.40 -21.08 0.79
C TYR A 157 -32.00 -21.08 0.12
N HIS A 158 -31.56 -22.19 -0.47
CA HIS A 158 -30.24 -22.31 -1.09
C HIS A 158 -30.27 -22.62 -2.59
N LYS A 159 -31.47 -22.79 -3.17
CA LYS A 159 -31.65 -22.92 -4.61
C LYS A 159 -31.61 -21.54 -5.27
N TRP A 160 -30.91 -21.46 -6.40
CA TRP A 160 -30.75 -20.21 -7.14
C TRP A 160 -32.11 -19.65 -7.56
N GLU A 161 -32.99 -20.51 -8.09
CA GLU A 161 -34.30 -20.15 -8.65
C GLU A 161 -35.18 -19.52 -7.59
N TYR A 162 -35.28 -20.15 -6.42
CA TYR A 162 -36.13 -19.68 -5.33
C TYR A 162 -35.70 -18.31 -4.80
N VAL A 163 -34.40 -18.10 -4.59
CA VAL A 163 -33.88 -16.82 -4.10
C VAL A 163 -33.96 -15.74 -5.17
N ASN A 164 -33.68 -16.10 -6.44
CA ASN A 164 -33.84 -15.18 -7.57
C ASN A 164 -35.29 -14.72 -7.67
N ASP A 165 -36.26 -15.64 -7.65
CA ASP A 165 -37.69 -15.30 -7.73
C ASP A 165 -38.14 -14.37 -6.61
N ILE A 166 -37.72 -14.60 -5.36
CA ILE A 166 -38.04 -13.69 -4.24
C ILE A 166 -37.56 -12.26 -4.55
N MET A 167 -36.33 -12.10 -5.04
CA MET A 167 -35.76 -10.79 -5.34
C MET A 167 -36.48 -10.11 -6.52
N ILE A 168 -36.83 -10.88 -7.56
CA ILE A 168 -37.50 -10.35 -8.76
C ILE A 168 -38.96 -10.00 -8.47
N GLU A 169 -39.68 -10.84 -7.72
CA GLU A 169 -41.07 -10.56 -7.33
C GLU A 169 -41.17 -9.39 -6.36
N ALA A 170 -40.19 -9.21 -5.47
CA ALA A 170 -40.12 -8.03 -4.61
C ALA A 170 -39.99 -6.74 -5.43
N LEU A 171 -39.15 -6.75 -6.48
CA LEU A 171 -39.01 -5.60 -7.38
C LEU A 171 -40.29 -5.34 -8.18
N GLU A 172 -40.98 -6.39 -8.64
CA GLU A 172 -42.26 -6.25 -9.34
C GLU A 172 -43.37 -5.72 -8.43
N LYS A 173 -43.41 -6.18 -7.17
CA LYS A 173 -44.33 -5.65 -6.16
C LYS A 173 -44.08 -4.16 -5.91
N TRP A 174 -42.83 -3.78 -5.70
CA TRP A 174 -42.42 -2.38 -5.55
C TRP A 174 -42.84 -1.51 -6.74
N ARG A 175 -42.61 -1.99 -7.98
CA ARG A 175 -43.04 -1.30 -9.20
C ARG A 175 -44.56 -1.08 -9.23
N LYS A 176 -45.34 -2.12 -8.91
CA LYS A 176 -46.82 -2.05 -8.86
C LYS A 176 -47.30 -1.04 -7.82
N GLU A 177 -46.71 -1.04 -6.63
CA GLU A 177 -47.06 -0.11 -5.54
C GLU A 177 -46.77 1.35 -5.92
N LEU A 178 -45.64 1.61 -6.59
CA LEU A 178 -45.31 2.94 -7.11
C LEU A 178 -46.07 3.31 -8.40
N LYS A 179 -46.91 2.41 -8.93
CA LYS A 179 -47.69 2.60 -10.17
C LYS A 179 -46.82 2.97 -11.39
N ILE A 180 -45.58 2.49 -11.43
CA ILE A 180 -44.63 2.73 -12.54
C ILE A 180 -44.90 1.73 -13.65
N TYR A 181 -45.36 2.16 -14.82
CA TYR A 181 -45.77 1.24 -15.90
C TYR A 181 -44.59 0.66 -16.70
N LYS A 182 -43.66 1.52 -17.11
CA LYS A 182 -42.40 1.23 -17.80
C LYS A 182 -41.29 2.11 -17.22
N PHE A 183 -40.06 1.62 -17.18
CA PHE A 183 -38.93 2.35 -16.59
C PHE A 183 -37.57 1.87 -17.11
N TYR A 184 -36.53 2.66 -16.84
CA TYR A 184 -35.14 2.31 -17.11
C TYR A 184 -34.59 1.61 -15.87
N LEU A 185 -33.97 0.45 -16.04
CA LEU A 185 -33.51 -0.37 -14.92
C LEU A 185 -31.98 -0.46 -14.93
N GLY A 186 -31.37 0.06 -13.87
CA GLY A 186 -29.93 -0.01 -13.64
C GLY A 186 -29.59 -1.02 -12.53
N GLY A 187 -28.61 -1.87 -12.77
CA GLY A 187 -28.09 -2.80 -11.76
C GLY A 187 -26.58 -2.72 -11.63
N HIS A 188 -26.07 -2.56 -10.41
CA HIS A 188 -24.64 -2.54 -10.10
C HIS A 188 -24.15 -3.88 -9.56
N SER A 189 -23.04 -4.40 -10.06
CA SER A 189 -22.42 -5.63 -9.52
C SER A 189 -23.42 -6.80 -9.53
N MET A 190 -23.68 -7.45 -8.39
CA MET A 190 -24.71 -8.49 -8.27
C MET A 190 -26.13 -7.96 -8.54
N GLY A 191 -26.38 -6.67 -8.33
CA GLY A 191 -27.63 -6.01 -8.72
C GLY A 191 -27.90 -6.09 -10.22
N ALA A 192 -26.85 -6.16 -11.06
CA ALA A 192 -26.98 -6.37 -12.50
C ALA A 192 -27.53 -7.76 -12.85
N MET A 193 -27.24 -8.78 -12.03
CA MET A 193 -27.82 -10.12 -12.17
C MET A 193 -29.33 -10.07 -11.97
N PHE A 194 -29.80 -9.43 -10.89
CA PHE A 194 -31.22 -9.28 -10.62
C PHE A 194 -31.92 -8.39 -11.65
N ALA A 195 -31.28 -7.31 -12.09
CA ALA A 195 -31.82 -6.44 -13.14
C ALA A 195 -32.03 -7.20 -14.46
N THR A 196 -31.09 -8.06 -14.82
CA THR A 196 -31.19 -8.92 -16.01
C THR A 196 -32.29 -9.97 -15.83
N SER A 197 -32.32 -10.69 -14.70
CA SER A 197 -33.40 -11.63 -14.37
C SER A 197 -34.79 -10.99 -14.41
N TYR A 198 -34.93 -9.77 -13.88
CA TYR A 198 -36.19 -9.02 -13.93
C TYR A 198 -36.58 -8.68 -15.37
N THR A 199 -35.62 -8.22 -16.18
CA THR A 199 -35.85 -7.87 -17.58
C THR A 199 -36.30 -9.09 -18.39
N VAL A 200 -35.66 -10.25 -18.20
CA VAL A 200 -36.05 -11.51 -18.87
C VAL A 200 -37.45 -11.95 -18.44
N LYS A 201 -37.78 -11.84 -17.14
CA LYS A 201 -39.10 -12.26 -16.62
C LYS A 201 -40.23 -11.30 -17.03
N TYR A 202 -39.93 -10.01 -17.15
CA TYR A 202 -40.90 -8.95 -17.41
C TYR A 202 -40.46 -8.01 -18.57
N PRO A 203 -40.27 -8.53 -19.79
CA PRO A 203 -39.64 -7.80 -20.90
C PRO A 203 -40.44 -6.56 -21.34
N GLY A 204 -41.75 -6.54 -21.12
CA GLY A 204 -42.60 -5.37 -21.41
C GLY A 204 -42.51 -4.22 -20.41
N ARG A 205 -41.74 -4.36 -19.32
CA ARG A 205 -41.66 -3.36 -18.23
C ARG A 205 -40.39 -2.52 -18.25
N VAL A 206 -39.30 -3.04 -18.82
CA VAL A 206 -38.03 -2.34 -18.87
C VAL A 206 -37.86 -1.74 -20.27
N GLN A 207 -37.52 -0.46 -20.34
CA GLN A 207 -37.26 0.22 -21.62
C GLN A 207 -35.78 0.27 -21.98
N HIS A 208 -34.92 0.28 -20.96
CA HIS A 208 -33.45 0.32 -21.12
C HIS A 208 -32.82 -0.39 -19.93
N LEU A 209 -31.85 -1.25 -20.19
CA LEU A 209 -31.12 -1.99 -19.16
C LEU A 209 -29.69 -1.46 -19.01
N ALA A 210 -29.37 -0.84 -17.87
CA ALA A 210 -28.02 -0.37 -17.56
C ALA A 210 -27.30 -1.37 -16.64
N LEU A 211 -26.25 -2.02 -17.14
CA LEU A 211 -25.42 -3.00 -16.44
C LEU A 211 -24.12 -2.33 -15.97
N ILE A 212 -24.07 -1.97 -14.68
CA ILE A 212 -22.98 -1.16 -14.11
C ILE A 212 -21.98 -2.07 -13.39
N SER A 213 -20.74 -2.15 -13.88
CA SER A 213 -19.71 -3.15 -13.51
C SER A 213 -20.33 -4.51 -13.10
N PRO A 214 -21.09 -5.16 -14.01
CA PRO A 214 -21.93 -6.30 -13.69
C PRO A 214 -21.12 -7.52 -13.22
N ALA A 215 -21.60 -8.19 -12.16
CA ALA A 215 -20.99 -9.41 -11.66
C ALA A 215 -21.34 -10.62 -12.54
N GLY A 216 -20.34 -11.47 -12.83
CA GLY A 216 -20.56 -12.77 -13.45
C GLY A 216 -21.08 -12.75 -14.89
N VAL A 217 -20.49 -11.88 -15.74
CA VAL A 217 -20.90 -11.80 -17.16
C VAL A 217 -20.56 -13.05 -17.93
N GLY A 218 -19.32 -13.54 -17.83
CA GLY A 218 -18.86 -14.75 -18.51
C GLY A 218 -18.77 -15.97 -17.60
N HIS A 219 -18.60 -17.13 -18.23
CA HIS A 219 -18.36 -18.39 -17.51
C HIS A 219 -17.08 -18.34 -16.67
N PRO A 220 -17.05 -19.03 -15.51
CA PRO A 220 -15.82 -19.17 -14.73
C PRO A 220 -14.73 -19.88 -15.56
N PRO A 221 -13.46 -19.50 -15.41
CA PRO A 221 -12.35 -20.19 -16.07
C PRO A 221 -12.22 -21.64 -15.59
N ALA A 222 -11.82 -22.55 -16.49
CA ALA A 222 -11.65 -23.98 -16.19
C ALA A 222 -10.68 -24.21 -15.00
N PRO A 223 -10.93 -25.21 -14.14
CA PRO A 223 -10.19 -25.37 -12.89
C PRO A 223 -8.72 -25.74 -13.13
N LYS A 224 -7.81 -24.75 -13.01
CA LYS A 224 -6.38 -24.98 -12.79
C LYS A 224 -6.09 -25.15 -11.30
N ARG A 225 -4.93 -25.75 -10.94
CA ARG A 225 -4.46 -25.86 -9.54
C ARG A 225 -4.57 -24.50 -8.85
N LEU A 226 -5.47 -24.41 -7.86
CA LEU A 226 -5.76 -23.17 -7.15
C LEU A 226 -4.58 -22.79 -6.25
N PRO A 227 -4.11 -21.51 -6.27
CA PRO A 227 -3.12 -21.01 -5.33
C PRO A 227 -3.58 -21.20 -3.87
N MET A 228 -2.63 -21.33 -2.94
CA MET A 228 -2.92 -21.63 -1.53
C MET A 228 -3.92 -20.66 -0.88
N GLY A 229 -3.81 -19.34 -1.17
CA GLY A 229 -4.77 -18.34 -0.69
C GLY A 229 -6.21 -18.55 -1.17
N LEU A 230 -6.40 -18.94 -2.43
CA LEU A 230 -7.73 -19.24 -2.98
C LEU A 230 -8.31 -20.54 -2.42
N ARG A 231 -7.45 -21.50 -2.01
CA ARG A 231 -7.88 -22.73 -1.31
C ARG A 231 -8.40 -22.43 0.09
N ILE A 232 -7.71 -21.57 0.84
CA ILE A 232 -8.15 -21.11 2.16
C ILE A 232 -9.47 -20.35 2.03
N PHE A 233 -9.55 -19.39 1.09
CA PHE A 233 -10.77 -18.65 0.80
C PHE A 233 -11.93 -19.59 0.42
N ARG A 234 -11.68 -20.61 -0.41
CA ARG A 234 -12.70 -21.61 -0.78
C ARG A 234 -13.18 -22.42 0.42
N SER A 235 -12.30 -22.77 1.35
CA SER A 235 -12.67 -23.45 2.60
C SER A 235 -13.51 -22.55 3.51
N VAL A 236 -13.15 -21.27 3.65
CA VAL A 236 -13.95 -20.28 4.40
C VAL A 236 -15.30 -20.00 3.74
N TRP A 237 -15.35 -19.95 2.40
CA TRP A 237 -16.59 -19.77 1.64
C TRP A 237 -17.60 -20.91 1.87
N LYS A 238 -17.10 -22.15 2.09
CA LYS A 238 -17.95 -23.29 2.47
C LYS A 238 -18.56 -23.16 3.86
N LEU A 239 -17.92 -22.40 4.75
CA LEU A 239 -18.45 -22.09 6.09
C LEU A 239 -19.57 -21.04 6.06
N ARG A 240 -19.93 -20.52 4.88
CA ARG A 240 -20.98 -19.49 4.69
C ARG A 240 -20.77 -18.24 5.55
N LEU A 241 -19.51 -17.93 5.84
CA LEU A 241 -19.10 -16.72 6.52
C LEU A 241 -18.83 -15.64 5.47
N THR A 242 -19.47 -14.50 5.62
CA THR A 242 -19.24 -13.30 4.82
C THR A 242 -18.40 -12.28 5.59
N PRO A 243 -17.79 -11.29 4.93
CA PRO A 243 -17.17 -10.17 5.62
C PRO A 243 -18.12 -9.42 6.57
N MET A 244 -19.42 -9.37 6.24
CA MET A 244 -20.47 -8.78 7.09
C MET A 244 -20.70 -9.61 8.35
N SER A 245 -20.57 -10.93 8.25
CA SER A 245 -20.63 -11.83 9.42
C SER A 245 -19.51 -11.53 10.41
N VAL A 246 -18.30 -11.23 9.93
CA VAL A 246 -17.17 -10.83 10.79
C VAL A 246 -17.47 -9.51 11.52
N ALA A 247 -18.06 -8.53 10.83
CA ALA A 247 -18.45 -7.27 11.44
C ALA A 247 -19.52 -7.45 12.54
N ARG A 248 -20.48 -8.37 12.35
CA ARG A 248 -21.49 -8.74 13.37
C ARG A 248 -20.88 -9.44 14.58
N TYR A 249 -20.06 -10.46 14.35
CA TYR A 249 -19.49 -11.27 15.43
C TYR A 249 -18.41 -10.55 16.23
N ALA A 250 -17.84 -9.45 15.70
CA ALA A 250 -16.93 -8.59 16.44
C ALA A 250 -17.59 -7.83 17.62
N GLY A 251 -18.92 -7.88 17.76
CA GLY A 251 -19.64 -7.31 18.90
C GLY A 251 -19.33 -5.82 19.10
N PRO A 252 -18.94 -5.37 20.31
CA PRO A 252 -18.60 -3.97 20.58
C PRO A 252 -17.42 -3.41 19.74
N LEU A 253 -16.59 -4.28 19.16
CA LEU A 253 -15.48 -3.88 18.30
C LEU A 253 -15.89 -3.72 16.83
N GLY A 254 -17.08 -4.19 16.45
CA GLY A 254 -17.60 -4.14 15.08
C GLY A 254 -17.56 -2.75 14.43
N PRO A 255 -17.99 -1.67 15.08
CA PRO A 255 -17.92 -0.32 14.51
C PRO A 255 -16.47 0.10 14.20
N ARG A 256 -15.53 -0.19 15.10
CA ARG A 256 -14.10 0.12 14.90
C ARG A 256 -13.49 -0.71 13.78
N LEU A 257 -13.89 -1.98 13.67
CA LEU A 257 -13.46 -2.87 12.59
C LEU A 257 -13.97 -2.39 11.23
N VAL A 258 -15.26 -2.05 11.12
CA VAL A 258 -15.82 -1.53 9.86
C VAL A 258 -15.22 -0.19 9.50
N ARG A 259 -14.98 0.70 10.48
CA ARG A 259 -14.24 1.95 10.27
C ARG A 259 -12.84 1.69 9.71
N PHE A 260 -12.11 0.75 10.27
CA PHE A 260 -10.78 0.35 9.77
C PHE A 260 -10.88 -0.17 8.33
N ILE A 261 -11.77 -1.10 8.04
CA ILE A 261 -11.98 -1.63 6.67
C ILE A 261 -12.35 -0.51 5.70
N THR A 262 -13.22 0.41 6.12
CA THR A 262 -13.63 1.58 5.32
C THR A 262 -12.43 2.49 5.05
N SER A 263 -11.58 2.77 6.04
CA SER A 263 -10.38 3.60 5.85
C SER A 263 -9.37 2.98 4.88
N VAL A 264 -9.18 1.65 4.95
CA VAL A 264 -8.32 0.90 4.01
C VAL A 264 -8.91 0.94 2.60
N ARG A 265 -10.24 0.82 2.49
CA ARG A 265 -10.92 0.89 1.20
C ARG A 265 -10.84 2.29 0.57
N VAL A 266 -10.97 3.35 1.37
CA VAL A 266 -10.90 4.74 0.88
C VAL A 266 -9.49 5.13 0.46
N SER A 267 -8.45 4.56 1.06
CA SER A 267 -7.05 4.87 0.69
C SER A 267 -6.70 4.44 -0.74
N VAL A 268 -7.37 3.40 -1.26
CA VAL A 268 -7.16 2.87 -2.61
C VAL A 268 -8.15 3.40 -3.65
N MET A 269 -9.13 4.23 -3.26
CA MET A 269 -10.08 4.83 -4.19
C MET A 269 -9.42 5.91 -5.08
N PRO A 270 -9.93 6.13 -6.31
CA PRO A 270 -9.51 7.24 -7.18
C PRO A 270 -9.71 8.62 -6.52
N LYS A 271 -8.84 9.59 -6.85
CA LYS A 271 -8.94 10.96 -6.29
C LYS A 271 -10.25 11.66 -6.65
N THR A 272 -10.86 11.31 -7.76
CA THR A 272 -12.17 11.78 -8.21
C THR A 272 -13.32 11.30 -7.33
N SER A 273 -13.07 10.33 -6.43
CA SER A 273 -14.10 9.71 -5.60
C SER A 273 -14.77 10.74 -4.68
N CYS A 274 -16.10 10.69 -4.60
CA CYS A 274 -16.89 11.54 -3.70
C CYS A 274 -16.47 11.36 -2.22
N ILE A 275 -16.00 10.19 -1.82
CA ILE A 275 -15.50 9.96 -0.46
C ILE A 275 -14.12 10.61 -0.28
N ARG A 276 -13.20 10.45 -1.25
CA ARG A 276 -11.87 11.07 -1.18
C ARG A 276 -11.92 12.59 -1.31
N ARG A 277 -12.95 13.12 -1.96
CA ARG A 277 -13.27 14.55 -2.03
C ARG A 277 -13.96 15.09 -0.78
N GLY A 278 -14.26 14.23 0.20
CA GLY A 278 -14.91 14.62 1.45
C GLY A 278 -16.41 14.92 1.34
N LEU A 279 -17.04 14.65 0.18
CA LEU A 279 -18.48 14.85 -0.03
C LEU A 279 -19.32 13.86 0.80
N ILE A 280 -18.76 12.67 1.08
CA ILE A 280 -19.34 11.69 1.99
C ILE A 280 -18.35 11.48 3.14
N PRO A 281 -18.69 11.90 4.37
CA PRO A 281 -17.81 11.72 5.52
C PRO A 281 -17.52 10.24 5.78
N LEU A 282 -16.23 9.90 5.95
CA LEU A 282 -15.76 8.53 6.22
C LEU A 282 -16.50 7.91 7.41
N GLU A 283 -16.66 8.67 8.49
CA GLU A 283 -17.32 8.21 9.73
C GLU A 283 -18.79 7.90 9.48
N ALA A 284 -19.50 8.74 8.73
CA ALA A 284 -20.90 8.53 8.40
C ALA A 284 -21.06 7.27 7.53
N LEU A 285 -20.17 7.08 6.55
CA LEU A 285 -20.17 5.89 5.70
C LEU A 285 -19.86 4.61 6.47
N ALA A 286 -18.83 4.64 7.33
CA ALA A 286 -18.46 3.49 8.15
C ALA A 286 -19.57 3.11 9.13
N ALA A 287 -20.21 4.11 9.76
CA ALA A 287 -21.36 3.90 10.63
C ALA A 287 -22.56 3.34 9.85
N TYR A 288 -22.86 3.89 8.67
CA TYR A 288 -23.92 3.40 7.80
C TYR A 288 -23.68 1.93 7.41
N TRP A 289 -22.48 1.58 6.94
CA TRP A 289 -22.13 0.21 6.58
C TRP A 289 -22.18 -0.73 7.78
N TYR A 290 -21.65 -0.33 8.94
CA TYR A 290 -21.74 -1.17 10.13
C TYR A 290 -23.18 -1.43 10.53
N ASN A 291 -24.00 -0.38 10.64
CA ASN A 291 -25.39 -0.53 11.04
C ASN A 291 -26.18 -1.37 10.04
N ASN A 292 -25.93 -1.20 8.73
CA ASN A 292 -26.56 -2.04 7.70
C ASN A 292 -26.08 -3.51 7.77
N TRP A 293 -24.79 -3.75 7.98
CA TRP A 293 -24.23 -5.11 8.09
C TRP A 293 -24.62 -5.80 9.40
N ALA A 294 -24.92 -5.03 10.43
CA ALA A 294 -25.34 -5.54 11.74
C ALA A 294 -26.78 -6.10 11.73
N LEU A 295 -27.60 -5.77 10.73
CA LEU A 295 -28.97 -6.25 10.59
C LEU A 295 -29.04 -7.75 10.27
N GLU A 296 -30.26 -8.30 10.32
CA GLU A 296 -30.52 -9.71 9.98
C GLU A 296 -30.00 -10.06 8.58
N ARG A 297 -29.35 -11.22 8.47
CA ARG A 297 -28.60 -11.70 7.28
C ARG A 297 -29.46 -12.13 6.08
N SER A 298 -30.67 -11.60 5.92
CA SER A 298 -31.64 -12.04 4.90
C SER A 298 -31.11 -11.88 3.47
N GLY A 299 -30.38 -10.80 3.18
CA GLY A 299 -29.79 -10.54 1.86
C GLY A 299 -28.52 -11.35 1.54
N GLU A 300 -27.80 -11.86 2.54
CA GLU A 300 -26.53 -12.58 2.33
C GLU A 300 -26.72 -13.98 1.74
N ILE A 301 -27.92 -14.54 1.92
CA ILE A 301 -28.34 -15.79 1.29
C ILE A 301 -28.23 -15.68 -0.24
N ALA A 302 -28.49 -14.49 -0.80
CA ALA A 302 -28.36 -14.22 -2.23
C ALA A 302 -26.91 -14.40 -2.72
N MET A 303 -25.90 -14.00 -1.94
CA MET A 303 -24.50 -14.18 -2.32
C MET A 303 -24.14 -15.66 -2.50
N HIS A 304 -24.56 -16.52 -1.57
CA HIS A 304 -24.22 -17.94 -1.62
C HIS A 304 -25.08 -18.74 -2.61
N SER A 305 -26.31 -18.29 -2.90
CA SER A 305 -27.16 -18.91 -3.92
C SER A 305 -26.72 -18.52 -5.33
N HIS A 306 -26.23 -17.30 -5.55
CA HIS A 306 -25.93 -16.77 -6.90
C HIS A 306 -24.45 -16.83 -7.29
N LEU A 307 -23.51 -16.88 -6.32
CA LEU A 307 -22.08 -16.85 -6.60
C LEU A 307 -21.37 -18.15 -6.20
N LEU A 308 -20.37 -18.51 -7.00
CA LEU A 308 -19.33 -19.49 -6.72
C LEU A 308 -18.16 -18.81 -5.97
N PRO A 309 -17.27 -19.59 -5.33
CA PRO A 309 -16.04 -19.04 -4.75
C PRO A 309 -15.27 -18.21 -5.78
N GLY A 310 -14.89 -16.98 -5.41
CA GLY A 310 -14.22 -16.04 -6.32
C GLY A 310 -15.16 -15.07 -7.03
N VAL A 311 -16.43 -14.97 -6.62
CA VAL A 311 -17.44 -14.02 -7.16
C VAL A 311 -17.83 -14.33 -8.62
N TYR A 312 -17.60 -15.57 -9.07
CA TYR A 312 -18.14 -16.02 -10.36
C TYR A 312 -19.63 -16.33 -10.21
N ALA A 313 -20.45 -16.04 -11.21
CA ALA A 313 -21.86 -16.40 -11.18
C ALA A 313 -22.05 -17.91 -11.35
N LYS A 314 -23.01 -18.48 -10.62
CA LYS A 314 -23.49 -19.86 -10.87
C LYS A 314 -24.29 -19.96 -12.17
N ARG A 315 -25.01 -18.89 -12.51
CA ARG A 315 -25.69 -18.68 -13.78
C ARG A 315 -25.18 -17.38 -14.40
N PRO A 316 -24.23 -17.44 -15.34
CA PRO A 316 -23.64 -16.27 -15.99
C PRO A 316 -24.65 -15.43 -16.75
N LEU A 317 -24.43 -14.11 -16.80
CA LEU A 317 -25.31 -13.20 -17.53
C LEU A 317 -25.31 -13.47 -19.05
N CYS A 318 -24.20 -13.94 -19.62
CA CYS A 318 -24.13 -14.25 -21.06
C CYS A 318 -25.12 -15.35 -21.49
N GLU A 319 -25.58 -16.21 -20.58
CA GLU A 319 -26.64 -17.20 -20.87
C GLU A 319 -28.05 -16.58 -20.88
N MET A 320 -28.22 -15.42 -20.24
CA MET A 320 -29.50 -14.70 -20.14
C MET A 320 -29.61 -13.55 -21.13
N LEU A 321 -28.47 -12.94 -21.47
CA LEU A 321 -28.33 -11.85 -22.45
C LEU A 321 -28.19 -12.45 -23.86
N THR A 322 -29.28 -13.03 -24.36
CA THR A 322 -29.35 -13.60 -25.71
C THR A 322 -30.44 -12.90 -26.53
N PRO A 323 -30.36 -12.90 -27.88
CA PRO A 323 -31.36 -12.23 -28.72
C PRO A 323 -32.79 -12.73 -28.48
N GLU A 324 -32.96 -13.99 -28.09
CA GLU A 324 -34.26 -14.59 -27.78
C GLU A 324 -34.85 -14.06 -26.46
N ASN A 325 -33.99 -13.74 -25.49
CA ASN A 325 -34.39 -13.41 -24.14
C ASN A 325 -34.55 -11.91 -23.89
N ILE A 326 -33.75 -11.05 -24.57
CA ILE A 326 -33.77 -9.60 -24.37
C ILE A 326 -33.67 -8.86 -25.71
N GLN A 327 -34.69 -8.04 -26.02
CA GLN A 327 -34.74 -7.20 -27.24
C GLN A 327 -34.70 -5.68 -26.96
N ILE A 328 -34.45 -5.27 -25.72
CA ILE A 328 -34.39 -3.85 -25.35
C ILE A 328 -32.94 -3.32 -25.40
N PRO A 329 -32.73 -2.00 -25.53
CA PRO A 329 -31.40 -1.41 -25.45
C PRO A 329 -30.67 -1.72 -24.13
N ILE A 330 -29.38 -2.03 -24.24
CA ILE A 330 -28.53 -2.36 -23.09
C ILE A 330 -27.30 -1.43 -23.09
N THR A 331 -26.95 -0.89 -21.91
CA THR A 331 -25.67 -0.18 -21.72
C THR A 331 -24.85 -0.87 -20.64
N PHE A 332 -23.70 -1.41 -21.01
CA PHE A 332 -22.66 -1.79 -20.07
C PHE A 332 -21.84 -0.58 -19.67
N ILE A 333 -21.68 -0.34 -18.36
CA ILE A 333 -20.90 0.78 -17.82
C ILE A 333 -19.80 0.19 -16.94
N TYR A 334 -18.53 0.33 -17.35
CA TYR A 334 -17.36 -0.17 -16.60
C TYR A 334 -16.45 0.96 -16.13
N GLY A 335 -15.59 0.70 -15.14
CA GLY A 335 -14.54 1.63 -14.77
C GLY A 335 -13.39 1.63 -15.79
N GLY A 336 -12.94 2.82 -16.21
CA GLY A 336 -11.75 3.00 -17.06
C GLY A 336 -10.43 3.04 -16.28
N GLY A 337 -10.46 2.85 -14.96
CA GLY A 337 -9.30 2.71 -14.08
C GLY A 337 -9.07 1.25 -13.63
N PRO A 338 -8.41 1.00 -12.49
CA PRO A 338 -8.20 -0.35 -11.96
C PRO A 338 -9.50 -0.96 -11.41
N ASP A 339 -10.39 -1.37 -12.31
CA ASP A 339 -11.54 -2.21 -12.01
C ASP A 339 -11.10 -3.67 -11.94
N TRP A 340 -11.54 -4.38 -10.90
CA TRP A 340 -11.28 -5.81 -10.74
C TRP A 340 -12.25 -6.67 -11.55
N MET A 341 -13.27 -6.04 -12.14
CA MET A 341 -14.20 -6.62 -13.10
C MET A 341 -13.80 -6.21 -14.52
N SER A 342 -13.40 -7.19 -15.34
CA SER A 342 -12.97 -6.93 -16.72
C SER A 342 -14.17 -6.66 -17.64
N SER A 343 -14.08 -5.59 -18.44
CA SER A 343 -15.04 -5.24 -19.51
C SER A 343 -15.09 -6.28 -20.63
N SER A 344 -14.03 -7.08 -20.80
CA SER A 344 -13.86 -8.03 -21.91
C SER A 344 -15.01 -9.02 -22.10
N HIS A 345 -15.70 -9.41 -21.01
CA HIS A 345 -16.87 -10.28 -21.11
C HIS A 345 -18.13 -9.53 -21.57
N GLY A 346 -18.32 -8.29 -21.09
CA GLY A 346 -19.42 -7.43 -21.54
C GLY A 346 -19.26 -7.03 -23.01
N GLU A 347 -18.04 -6.71 -23.44
CA GLU A 347 -17.72 -6.43 -24.85
C GLU A 347 -17.99 -7.63 -25.77
N LYS A 348 -17.76 -8.85 -25.29
CA LYS A 348 -18.11 -10.06 -26.06
C LYS A 348 -19.61 -10.22 -26.22
N VAL A 349 -20.38 -10.01 -25.15
CA VAL A 349 -21.85 -10.05 -25.19
C VAL A 349 -22.42 -8.91 -26.06
N ALA A 350 -21.80 -7.73 -26.04
CA ALA A 350 -22.19 -6.61 -26.88
C ALA A 350 -22.03 -6.90 -28.39
N LYS A 351 -21.15 -7.82 -28.77
CA LYS A 351 -21.00 -8.26 -30.17
C LYS A 351 -22.06 -9.25 -30.63
N THR A 352 -22.80 -9.87 -29.71
CA THR A 352 -23.80 -10.91 -30.01
C THR A 352 -25.24 -10.40 -29.99
N LEU A 353 -25.44 -9.13 -29.64
CA LEU A 353 -26.76 -8.52 -29.45
C LEU A 353 -26.84 -7.20 -30.20
N ASP A 354 -28.02 -6.91 -30.76
CA ASP A 354 -28.31 -5.61 -31.35
C ASP A 354 -28.62 -4.59 -30.24
N ASN A 355 -28.31 -3.31 -30.47
CA ASN A 355 -28.59 -2.19 -29.55
C ASN A 355 -27.89 -2.29 -28.18
N VAL A 356 -26.63 -2.75 -28.16
CA VAL A 356 -25.80 -2.77 -26.94
C VAL A 356 -24.67 -1.75 -27.03
N GLN A 357 -24.51 -0.95 -25.99
CA GLN A 357 -23.41 -0.01 -25.82
C GLN A 357 -22.50 -0.44 -24.66
N VAL A 358 -21.20 -0.21 -24.80
CA VAL A 358 -20.23 -0.33 -23.71
C VAL A 358 -19.57 1.02 -23.49
N VAL A 359 -19.59 1.53 -22.26
CA VAL A 359 -18.99 2.82 -21.87
C VAL A 359 -18.03 2.63 -20.69
N LEU A 360 -16.99 3.47 -20.64
CA LEU A 360 -15.92 3.40 -19.65
C LEU A 360 -15.82 4.70 -18.86
N VAL A 361 -16.13 4.68 -17.56
CA VAL A 361 -16.06 5.87 -16.70
C VAL A 361 -14.59 6.20 -16.39
N PRO A 362 -14.07 7.36 -16.81
CA PRO A 362 -12.65 7.68 -16.69
C PRO A 362 -12.15 7.66 -15.25
N GLY A 363 -11.03 6.96 -15.03
CA GLY A 363 -10.35 6.88 -13.75
C GLY A 363 -11.10 6.13 -12.64
N ALA A 364 -12.30 5.61 -12.91
CA ALA A 364 -13.10 4.89 -11.93
C ALA A 364 -12.71 3.40 -11.84
N GLY A 365 -12.86 2.82 -10.65
CA GLY A 365 -12.82 1.37 -10.45
C GLY A 365 -14.24 0.80 -10.42
N HIS A 366 -14.44 -0.26 -9.63
CA HIS A 366 -15.72 -0.97 -9.54
C HIS A 366 -16.89 -0.17 -8.96
N GLN A 367 -16.65 0.93 -8.25
CA GLN A 367 -17.72 1.76 -7.65
C GLN A 367 -17.88 3.05 -8.43
N LEU A 368 -18.21 2.95 -9.72
CA LEU A 368 -18.12 4.05 -10.70
C LEU A 368 -18.79 5.35 -10.24
N PHE A 369 -20.03 5.26 -9.75
CA PHE A 369 -20.82 6.40 -9.26
C PHE A 369 -20.25 7.03 -7.98
N MET A 370 -19.43 6.31 -7.23
CA MET A 370 -18.70 6.86 -6.09
C MET A 370 -17.31 7.36 -6.50
N ASP A 371 -16.65 6.69 -7.44
CA ASP A 371 -15.29 6.95 -7.86
C ASP A 371 -15.16 8.14 -8.81
N ASN A 372 -16.17 8.39 -9.65
CA ASN A 372 -16.25 9.58 -10.50
C ASN A 372 -17.73 9.89 -10.83
N ALA A 373 -18.48 10.38 -9.84
CA ALA A 373 -19.92 10.64 -9.96
C ALA A 373 -20.31 11.55 -11.15
N PRO A 374 -19.62 12.65 -11.44
CA PRO A 374 -19.96 13.51 -12.58
C PRO A 374 -19.84 12.77 -13.91
N ALA A 375 -18.71 12.11 -14.16
CA ALA A 375 -18.49 11.38 -15.41
C ALA A 375 -19.43 10.17 -15.53
N PHE A 376 -19.71 9.47 -14.42
CA PHE A 376 -20.71 8.40 -14.40
C PHE A 376 -22.10 8.92 -14.80
N ASN A 377 -22.54 10.04 -14.23
CA ASN A 377 -23.83 10.63 -14.55
C ASN A 377 -23.91 11.09 -16.01
N GLU A 378 -22.85 11.72 -16.52
CA GLU A 378 -22.80 12.08 -17.93
C GLU A 378 -22.85 10.86 -18.84
N MET A 379 -22.10 9.80 -18.55
CA MET A 379 -22.14 8.57 -19.36
C MET A 379 -23.48 7.84 -19.27
N LEU A 380 -24.16 7.93 -18.13
CA LEU A 380 -25.51 7.37 -17.97
C LEU A 380 -26.56 8.18 -18.76
N LEU A 381 -26.41 9.52 -18.82
CA LEU A 381 -27.32 10.43 -19.51
C LEU A 381 -27.06 10.54 -21.01
N ALA A 382 -25.80 10.42 -21.43
CA ALA A 382 -25.35 10.57 -22.82
C ALA A 382 -25.75 9.41 -23.72
N GLY A 383 -26.63 8.51 -23.27
CA GLY A 383 -27.13 7.37 -24.03
C GLY A 383 -27.24 7.67 -25.52
N ASN A 384 -26.43 6.95 -26.31
CA ASN A 384 -26.30 7.08 -27.77
C ASN A 384 -25.60 8.32 -28.38
N ARG A 385 -24.81 9.12 -27.64
CA ARG A 385 -24.00 10.20 -28.25
C ARG A 385 -22.51 10.06 -27.96
N ASP A 386 -21.68 10.29 -28.98
CA ASP A 386 -20.23 10.35 -28.86
C ASP A 386 -19.83 11.47 -27.89
N VAL A 387 -19.30 11.09 -26.72
CA VAL A 387 -18.88 12.04 -25.69
C VAL A 387 -17.37 12.29 -25.83
N ASN A 388 -17.01 13.55 -26.08
CA ASN A 388 -15.62 13.97 -26.17
C ASN A 388 -14.97 14.00 -24.78
N ALA A 389 -14.03 13.08 -24.53
CA ALA A 389 -13.35 12.88 -23.24
C ALA A 389 -12.59 14.12 -22.73
N GLU A 390 -12.21 15.06 -23.61
CA GLU A 390 -11.54 16.31 -23.24
C GLU A 390 -12.47 17.31 -22.53
N ALA A 391 -13.74 17.38 -22.93
CA ALA A 391 -14.69 18.33 -22.34
C ALA A 391 -15.02 17.98 -20.87
N VAL A 392 -15.01 16.68 -20.54
CA VAL A 392 -15.30 16.15 -19.20
C VAL A 392 -14.18 16.47 -18.20
N LEU A 393 -12.93 16.50 -18.69
CA LEU A 393 -11.76 16.88 -17.87
C LEU A 393 -11.74 18.37 -17.57
N LEU A 394 -12.21 19.20 -18.52
CA LEU A 394 -12.28 20.66 -18.36
C LEU A 394 -13.39 21.09 -17.39
N ALA A 395 -14.55 20.44 -17.42
CA ALA A 395 -15.68 20.74 -16.53
C ALA A 395 -15.41 20.34 -15.05
N ALA A 396 -14.42 19.48 -14.80
CA ALA A 396 -14.12 18.95 -13.48
C ALA A 396 -13.10 19.77 -12.65
N GLY A 397 -12.60 20.90 -13.16
CA GLY A 397 -11.60 21.74 -12.47
C GLY A 397 -12.19 22.91 -11.67
N VAL A 398 -11.89 22.96 -10.36
CA VAL A 398 -11.49 24.11 -9.46
C VAL A 398 -11.56 23.59 -7.99
N ALA A 399 -10.44 23.37 -7.29
CA ALA A 399 -9.79 24.18 -6.21
C ALA A 399 -10.71 24.42 -4.96
N THR A 400 -10.34 24.36 -3.66
CA THR A 400 -9.11 24.54 -2.86
C THR A 400 -9.26 23.92 -1.44
N GLU A 401 -8.11 23.71 -0.76
CA GLU A 401 -7.81 23.86 0.70
C GLU A 401 -8.63 23.20 1.84
N GLY A 402 -7.92 22.60 2.82
CA GLY A 402 -8.37 22.50 4.23
C GLY A 402 -8.40 21.11 4.92
N ARG A 403 -7.33 20.82 5.69
CA ARG A 403 -7.03 19.79 6.74
C ARG A 403 -8.21 18.95 7.34
N LEU A 404 -8.08 17.62 7.51
CA LEU A 404 -7.27 16.91 8.55
C LEU A 404 -6.89 15.47 8.10
N TRP A 405 -5.65 15.08 8.40
CA TRP A 405 -4.91 13.85 8.00
C TRP A 405 -4.37 13.84 6.56
N GLN A 406 -3.46 14.78 6.30
CA GLN A 406 -2.72 14.93 5.05
C GLN A 406 -1.61 13.88 4.92
N TRP A 407 -1.83 12.83 4.13
CA TRP A 407 -0.73 12.29 3.35
C TRP A 407 -0.85 12.81 1.91
N VAL A 408 0.09 13.66 1.53
CA VAL A 408 0.20 14.17 0.17
C VAL A 408 1.10 13.20 -0.59
N PRO A 409 0.59 12.39 -1.55
CA PRO A 409 1.48 11.78 -2.54
C PRO A 409 2.30 12.91 -3.15
N ALA A 410 3.60 12.69 -3.39
CA ALA A 410 4.53 13.78 -3.63
C ALA A 410 4.03 14.86 -4.58
N SER A 411 4.33 16.11 -4.23
CA SER A 411 3.84 17.29 -4.93
C SER A 411 5.02 18.11 -5.40
N TYR A 412 4.97 18.56 -6.66
CA TYR A 412 5.93 19.53 -7.19
C TYR A 412 5.92 20.83 -6.39
N ALA A 413 4.74 21.31 -5.98
CA ALA A 413 4.63 22.54 -5.18
C ALA A 413 5.30 22.38 -3.81
N LYS A 414 5.11 21.23 -3.15
CA LYS A 414 5.77 20.96 -1.85
C LYS A 414 7.27 20.71 -1.98
N LEU A 415 7.69 20.08 -3.08
CA LEU A 415 9.10 19.92 -3.40
C LEU A 415 9.77 21.29 -3.55
N GLU A 416 9.16 22.17 -4.35
CA GLU A 416 9.66 23.54 -4.57
C GLU A 416 9.64 24.35 -3.28
N GLU A 417 8.58 24.25 -2.47
CA GLU A 417 8.50 24.91 -1.16
C GLU A 417 9.63 24.46 -0.22
N ALA A 418 9.87 23.15 -0.12
CA ALA A 418 10.94 22.59 0.69
C ALA A 418 12.33 23.02 0.19
N GLU A 419 12.57 22.97 -1.12
CA GLU A 419 13.82 23.44 -1.74
C GLU A 419 14.05 24.93 -1.47
N ARG A 420 13.04 25.76 -1.72
CA ARG A 420 13.10 27.21 -1.50
C ARG A 420 13.40 27.54 -0.05
N LYS A 421 12.80 26.81 0.89
CA LYS A 421 13.02 26.98 2.34
C LYS A 421 14.48 26.68 2.72
N ILE A 422 15.02 25.56 2.23
CA ILE A 422 16.42 25.18 2.45
C ILE A 422 17.37 26.24 1.87
N LEU A 423 17.15 26.65 0.61
CA LEU A 423 17.99 27.63 -0.07
C LEU A 423 17.96 29.01 0.60
N THR A 424 16.77 29.51 0.96
CA THR A 424 16.61 30.82 1.61
C THR A 424 17.30 30.89 2.97
N ARG A 425 17.35 29.76 3.69
CA ARG A 425 18.08 29.68 4.96
C ARG A 425 19.59 29.68 4.77
N ALA A 426 20.08 29.00 3.73
CA ALA A 426 21.52 28.81 3.50
C ALA A 426 22.17 29.98 2.74
N ILE A 427 21.42 30.71 1.93
CA ILE A 427 21.95 31.68 0.95
C ILE A 427 21.32 33.06 1.20
N PRO A 428 22.07 34.00 1.78
CA PRO A 428 21.66 35.41 1.88
C PRO A 428 21.63 36.13 0.53
N THR A 429 22.47 35.73 -0.43
CA THR A 429 22.53 36.33 -1.77
C THR A 429 21.26 36.07 -2.57
N PRO A 430 20.75 37.04 -3.35
CA PRO A 430 19.60 36.83 -4.24
C PRO A 430 19.84 35.65 -5.19
N PHE A 431 18.87 34.76 -5.29
CA PHE A 431 18.91 33.62 -6.21
C PHE A 431 17.58 33.47 -6.95
N GLU A 432 17.63 32.84 -8.12
CA GLU A 432 16.47 32.53 -8.93
C GLU A 432 16.27 31.02 -9.01
N MET A 433 15.04 30.56 -8.76
CA MET A 433 14.61 29.19 -9.05
C MET A 433 13.75 29.22 -10.30
N LYS A 434 14.23 28.59 -11.38
CA LYS A 434 13.49 28.53 -12.66
C LYS A 434 13.58 27.15 -13.28
N LYS A 435 12.82 26.95 -14.36
CA LYS A 435 12.92 25.78 -15.23
C LYS A 435 13.36 26.26 -16.61
N VAL A 436 14.43 25.67 -17.13
CA VAL A 436 15.03 26.02 -18.42
C VAL A 436 15.22 24.73 -19.20
N ALA A 437 14.75 24.67 -20.44
CA ALA A 437 14.73 23.44 -21.25
C ALA A 437 14.24 22.20 -20.48
N GLN A 438 13.18 22.34 -19.68
CA GLN A 438 12.60 21.30 -18.80
C GLN A 438 13.44 20.93 -17.57
N LEU A 439 14.64 21.49 -17.40
CA LEU A 439 15.52 21.22 -16.26
C LEU A 439 15.30 22.21 -15.12
N GLY A 440 15.18 21.70 -13.89
CA GLY A 440 15.14 22.49 -12.67
C GLY A 440 16.48 23.18 -12.45
N THR A 441 16.48 24.51 -12.44
CA THR A 441 17.70 25.32 -12.31
C THR A 441 17.59 26.24 -11.10
N VAL A 442 18.69 26.35 -10.36
CA VAL A 442 18.93 27.41 -9.37
C VAL A 442 20.08 28.26 -9.88
N VAL A 443 19.86 29.55 -10.02
CA VAL A 443 20.88 30.52 -10.43
C VAL A 443 21.22 31.41 -9.26
N VAL A 444 22.48 31.44 -8.87
CA VAL A 444 23.03 32.35 -7.86
C VAL A 444 24.07 33.23 -8.56
N PRO A 445 23.70 34.45 -8.94
CA PRO A 445 24.63 35.38 -9.58
C PRO A 445 25.82 35.69 -8.67
N CYS A 446 26.93 36.13 -9.27
CA CYS A 446 28.05 36.58 -8.48
C CYS A 446 27.63 37.69 -7.50
N SER A 447 28.03 37.54 -6.23
CA SER A 447 27.63 38.45 -5.15
C SER A 447 28.28 39.83 -5.28
N ASP A 448 29.44 39.92 -5.94
CA ASP A 448 30.08 41.19 -6.30
C ASP A 448 29.45 41.70 -7.60
N GLU A 449 28.49 42.63 -7.47
CA GLU A 449 27.76 43.21 -8.60
C GLU A 449 28.68 43.80 -9.68
N LYS A 450 29.85 44.34 -9.29
CA LYS A 450 30.80 44.94 -10.22
C LYS A 450 31.55 43.90 -11.05
N LYS A 451 31.65 42.67 -10.54
CA LYS A 451 32.33 41.56 -11.22
C LYS A 451 31.38 40.61 -11.93
N ARG A 452 30.08 40.71 -11.66
CA ARG A 452 29.06 39.75 -12.13
C ARG A 452 29.10 39.47 -13.63
N GLU A 453 29.20 40.49 -14.47
CA GLU A 453 29.24 40.32 -15.93
C GLU A 453 30.49 39.59 -16.41
N ASN A 454 31.61 39.71 -15.68
CA ASN A 454 32.90 39.10 -16.02
C ASN A 454 33.25 37.88 -15.16
N ALA A 455 32.37 37.49 -14.24
CA ALA A 455 32.62 36.35 -13.37
C ALA A 455 32.49 35.04 -14.17
N LYS A 456 33.41 34.11 -13.92
CA LYS A 456 33.36 32.76 -14.52
C LYS A 456 32.03 32.07 -14.17
N ASN A 457 31.54 31.25 -15.09
CA ASN A 457 30.32 30.47 -14.89
C ASN A 457 30.68 29.08 -14.35
N LEU A 458 30.05 28.68 -13.23
CA LEU A 458 30.22 27.37 -12.61
C LEU A 458 28.89 26.63 -12.62
N VAL A 459 28.85 25.46 -13.25
CA VAL A 459 27.67 24.59 -13.31
C VAL A 459 27.86 23.38 -12.39
N LEU A 460 26.87 23.12 -11.54
CA LEU A 460 26.87 22.03 -10.56
C LEU A 460 25.78 21.02 -10.90
N ILE A 461 26.16 19.74 -11.07
CA ILE A 461 25.24 18.62 -11.30
C ILE A 461 25.26 17.68 -10.09
N HIS A 462 24.10 17.47 -9.49
CA HIS A 462 23.95 16.61 -8.31
C HIS A 462 24.01 15.11 -8.64
N GLY A 463 24.31 14.29 -7.63
CA GLY A 463 24.32 12.83 -7.72
C GLY A 463 22.95 12.16 -7.63
N PHE A 464 22.96 10.82 -7.61
CA PHE A 464 21.75 10.00 -7.52
C PHE A 464 20.93 10.30 -6.25
N ALA A 465 19.61 10.30 -6.40
CA ALA A 465 18.64 10.50 -5.31
C ALA A 465 18.74 11.86 -4.59
N GLY A 466 19.51 12.81 -5.15
CA GLY A 466 19.58 14.21 -4.74
C GLY A 466 18.79 15.13 -5.67
N GLY A 467 19.05 16.43 -5.56
CA GLY A 467 18.58 17.50 -6.45
C GLY A 467 19.27 18.80 -6.05
N ASN A 468 18.83 19.97 -6.52
CA ASN A 468 19.59 21.21 -6.29
C ASN A 468 19.76 21.60 -4.81
N ALA A 469 18.81 21.26 -3.92
CA ALA A 469 18.88 21.62 -2.51
C ALA A 469 20.13 21.09 -1.78
N VAL A 470 20.75 20.01 -2.28
CA VAL A 470 21.95 19.42 -1.64
C VAL A 470 23.17 20.34 -1.73
N TRP A 471 23.18 21.29 -2.66
CA TRP A 471 24.25 22.26 -2.83
C TRP A 471 24.11 23.49 -1.92
N ALA A 472 22.98 23.66 -1.22
CA ALA A 472 22.61 24.89 -0.51
C ALA A 472 23.74 25.51 0.34
N MET A 473 24.47 24.68 1.08
CA MET A 473 25.56 25.12 1.96
C MET A 473 26.81 25.63 1.24
N ASN A 474 26.92 25.44 -0.08
CA ASN A 474 28.08 25.80 -0.89
C ASN A 474 27.81 27.05 -1.73
N LEU A 475 26.56 27.23 -2.16
CA LEU A 475 26.17 28.23 -3.16
C LEU A 475 26.55 29.66 -2.76
N GLU A 476 26.34 30.06 -1.50
CA GLU A 476 26.72 31.38 -1.00
C GLU A 476 28.24 31.63 -1.14
N LYS A 477 29.07 30.68 -0.70
CA LYS A 477 30.53 30.82 -0.76
C LYS A 477 31.04 30.82 -2.20
N LEU A 478 30.49 29.96 -3.06
CA LEU A 478 30.85 29.90 -4.48
C LEU A 478 30.44 31.17 -5.24
N SER A 479 29.29 31.77 -4.91
CA SER A 479 28.80 33.00 -5.55
C SER A 479 29.73 34.21 -5.38
N LYS A 480 30.64 34.17 -4.42
CA LYS A 480 31.67 35.23 -4.25
C LYS A 480 32.72 35.25 -5.37
N HIS A 481 32.79 34.17 -6.15
CA HIS A 481 33.79 33.98 -7.19
C HIS A 481 33.18 33.71 -8.58
N PHE A 482 31.97 33.14 -8.63
CA PHE A 482 31.36 32.64 -9.85
C PHE A 482 29.91 33.10 -10.00
N ASN A 483 29.42 33.12 -11.24
CA ASN A 483 27.99 32.94 -11.50
C ASN A 483 27.69 31.44 -11.39
N VAL A 484 26.91 31.03 -10.39
CA VAL A 484 26.70 29.61 -10.06
C VAL A 484 25.34 29.14 -10.57
N TYR A 485 25.35 28.00 -11.27
CA TYR A 485 24.16 27.36 -11.82
C TYR A 485 24.09 25.92 -11.27
N ALA A 486 23.17 25.65 -10.36
CA ALA A 486 22.85 24.28 -9.96
C ALA A 486 21.74 23.74 -10.86
N VAL A 487 21.99 22.62 -11.52
CA VAL A 487 21.10 22.05 -12.53
C VAL A 487 20.74 20.61 -12.17
N GLU A 488 19.45 20.32 -12.23
CA GLU A 488 18.91 18.98 -12.10
C GLU A 488 18.84 18.32 -13.47
N TRP A 489 19.36 17.11 -13.57
CA TRP A 489 19.20 16.32 -14.79
C TRP A 489 17.74 15.86 -14.94
N ILE A 490 17.34 15.58 -16.18
CA ILE A 490 15.96 15.27 -16.54
C ILE A 490 15.42 14.09 -15.72
N GLY A 491 14.18 14.21 -15.24
CA GLY A 491 13.52 13.15 -14.48
C GLY A 491 13.76 13.16 -12.96
N VAL A 492 14.45 14.17 -12.42
CA VAL A 492 14.73 14.35 -10.98
C VAL A 492 14.35 15.75 -10.52
N GLY A 493 14.07 15.91 -9.22
CA GLY A 493 13.79 17.21 -8.63
C GLY A 493 12.60 17.92 -9.27
N ARG A 494 12.77 19.22 -9.55
CA ARG A 494 11.84 20.10 -10.26
C ARG A 494 11.88 19.92 -11.79
N SER A 495 12.87 19.20 -12.34
CA SER A 495 12.89 18.85 -13.76
C SER A 495 11.65 18.04 -14.17
N ASP A 496 11.28 18.12 -15.43
CA ASP A 496 10.18 17.33 -15.98
C ASP A 496 10.50 15.83 -15.89
N ARG A 497 9.44 15.03 -15.79
CA ARG A 497 9.52 13.57 -15.59
C ARG A 497 8.86 12.84 -16.77
N PRO A 498 9.48 12.85 -17.96
CA PRO A 498 8.97 12.13 -19.13
C PRO A 498 8.95 10.61 -18.89
N ASP A 499 8.20 9.87 -19.70
CA ASP A 499 8.25 8.40 -19.65
C ASP A 499 9.59 7.91 -20.21
N PHE A 500 10.47 7.48 -19.31
CA PHE A 500 11.79 6.96 -19.65
C PHE A 500 11.65 5.46 -20.00
N ASN A 501 11.79 5.12 -21.28
CA ASN A 501 11.59 3.75 -21.81
C ASN A 501 12.83 3.18 -22.53
N PHE A 502 14.00 3.81 -22.37
CA PHE A 502 15.25 3.35 -22.96
C PHE A 502 15.72 2.04 -22.31
N LYS A 503 16.31 1.15 -23.11
CA LYS A 503 16.76 -0.19 -22.67
C LYS A 503 18.28 -0.34 -22.62
N ASP A 504 19.00 0.62 -23.20
CA ASP A 504 20.44 0.63 -23.36
C ASP A 504 21.05 1.92 -22.79
N TYR A 505 22.36 1.88 -22.56
CA TYR A 505 23.14 2.99 -22.01
C TYR A 505 23.13 4.19 -22.97
N ASP A 506 23.47 3.98 -24.25
CA ASP A 506 23.69 5.06 -25.21
C ASP A 506 22.46 5.94 -25.40
N SER A 507 21.30 5.33 -25.65
CA SER A 507 20.06 6.08 -25.85
C SER A 507 19.65 6.86 -24.60
N ALA A 508 19.90 6.29 -23.41
CA ALA A 508 19.61 6.96 -22.15
C ALA A 508 20.58 8.11 -21.87
N ASP A 509 21.87 7.93 -22.13
CA ASP A 509 22.92 8.95 -21.97
C ASP A 509 22.69 10.10 -22.95
N ASP A 510 22.44 9.81 -24.23
CA ASP A 510 22.13 10.80 -25.27
C ASP A 510 20.90 11.64 -24.91
N PHE A 511 19.88 11.04 -24.32
CA PHE A 511 18.69 11.77 -23.89
C PHE A 511 18.98 12.73 -22.73
N VAL A 512 19.75 12.28 -21.73
CA VAL A 512 20.11 13.11 -20.57
C VAL A 512 21.06 14.23 -20.98
N VAL A 513 22.15 13.89 -21.68
CA VAL A 513 23.15 14.84 -22.19
C VAL A 513 22.51 15.82 -23.18
N GLY A 514 21.67 15.34 -24.10
CA GLY A 514 20.96 16.20 -25.05
C GLY A 514 19.94 17.14 -24.40
N SER A 515 19.38 16.76 -23.24
CA SER A 515 18.55 17.68 -22.44
C SER A 515 19.39 18.77 -21.79
N PHE A 516 20.60 18.43 -21.33
CA PHE A 516 21.56 19.39 -20.76
C PHE A 516 22.13 20.35 -21.83
N GLU A 517 22.37 19.86 -23.05
CA GLU A 517 22.76 20.71 -24.17
C GLU A 517 21.67 21.74 -24.52
N LYS A 518 20.40 21.33 -24.59
CA LYS A 518 19.29 22.28 -24.77
C LYS A 518 19.21 23.31 -23.65
N TRP A 519 19.47 22.87 -22.41
CA TRP A 519 19.54 23.77 -21.26
C TRP A 519 20.66 24.80 -21.42
N GLN A 520 21.86 24.38 -21.81
CA GLN A 520 23.01 25.25 -22.08
C GLN A 520 22.68 26.30 -23.15
N GLN A 521 22.01 25.90 -24.23
CA GLN A 521 21.63 26.78 -25.34
C GLN A 521 20.58 27.82 -24.90
N GLU A 522 19.59 27.42 -24.10
CA GLU A 522 18.54 28.33 -23.61
C GLU A 522 19.04 29.29 -22.52
N ILE A 523 19.95 28.85 -21.64
CA ILE A 523 20.58 29.72 -20.63
C ILE A 523 21.63 30.67 -21.26
N LYS A 524 22.09 30.36 -22.49
CA LYS A 524 23.04 31.14 -23.29
C LYS A 524 24.44 31.25 -22.66
N LEU A 525 24.96 30.13 -22.16
CA LEU A 525 26.33 30.06 -21.62
C LEU A 525 27.29 29.53 -22.67
N GLU A 526 28.11 30.37 -23.30
CA GLU A 526 29.08 29.91 -24.32
C GLU A 526 30.06 28.85 -23.79
N SER A 527 30.60 29.06 -22.58
CA SER A 527 31.39 28.05 -21.88
C SER A 527 31.31 28.20 -20.35
N PHE A 528 31.63 27.13 -19.62
CA PHE A 528 31.56 27.08 -18.15
C PHE A 528 32.48 26.02 -17.54
N ASP A 529 32.79 26.19 -16.26
CA ASP A 529 33.38 25.14 -15.43
C ASP A 529 32.26 24.18 -14.98
N LEU A 530 32.48 22.86 -15.10
CA LEU A 530 31.45 21.85 -14.87
C LEU A 530 31.85 20.92 -13.73
N CYS A 531 31.08 20.91 -12.64
CA CYS A 531 31.27 20.03 -11.50
C CYS A 531 30.12 19.02 -11.38
N GLY A 532 30.41 17.72 -11.54
CA GLY A 532 29.44 16.64 -11.36
C GLY A 532 29.74 15.82 -10.11
N HIS A 533 28.71 15.52 -9.31
CA HIS A 533 28.81 14.64 -8.13
C HIS A 533 28.30 13.23 -8.39
N SER A 534 29.04 12.19 -7.98
CA SER A 534 28.57 10.79 -8.01
C SER A 534 28.05 10.38 -9.38
N MET A 535 26.77 10.02 -9.52
CA MET A 535 26.16 9.74 -10.83
C MET A 535 26.11 10.97 -11.76
N GLY A 536 25.99 12.17 -11.21
CA GLY A 536 26.11 13.42 -11.97
C GLY A 536 27.50 13.62 -12.58
N ALA A 537 28.54 12.99 -12.02
CA ALA A 537 29.88 12.98 -12.59
C ALA A 537 29.96 12.15 -13.87
N ILE A 538 29.13 11.10 -14.01
CA ILE A 538 29.00 10.32 -15.25
C ILE A 538 28.41 11.21 -16.33
N PHE A 539 27.28 11.88 -16.07
CA PHE A 539 26.66 12.79 -17.02
C PHE A 539 27.54 13.99 -17.39
N ALA A 540 28.23 14.57 -16.40
CA ALA A 540 29.19 15.64 -16.64
C ALA A 540 30.36 15.19 -17.53
N SER A 541 30.86 13.97 -17.32
CA SER A 541 31.90 13.38 -18.17
C SER A 541 31.38 13.13 -19.59
N SER A 542 30.21 12.51 -19.74
CA SER A 542 29.60 12.28 -21.06
C SER A 542 29.39 13.58 -21.82
N TYR A 543 28.91 14.63 -21.14
CA TYR A 543 28.72 15.94 -21.74
C TYR A 543 30.05 16.59 -22.16
N ALA A 544 31.04 16.63 -21.27
CA ALA A 544 32.35 17.22 -21.57
C ALA A 544 33.09 16.49 -22.71
N LEU A 545 32.88 15.18 -22.88
CA LEU A 545 33.44 14.42 -23.99
C LEU A 545 32.74 14.69 -25.32
N LYS A 546 31.43 14.98 -25.31
CA LYS A 546 30.63 15.28 -26.50
C LYS A 546 30.70 16.74 -26.92
N HIS A 547 30.88 17.66 -25.96
CA HIS A 547 30.91 19.11 -26.14
C HIS A 547 32.17 19.74 -25.50
N PRO A 548 33.38 19.30 -25.89
CA PRO A 548 34.62 19.69 -25.23
C PRO A 548 34.93 21.19 -25.28
N GLU A 549 34.41 21.90 -26.28
CA GLU A 549 34.57 23.35 -26.46
C GLU A 549 33.76 24.19 -25.47
N GLN A 550 32.72 23.61 -24.86
CA GLN A 550 31.81 24.31 -23.95
C GLN A 550 32.22 24.15 -22.47
N VAL A 551 33.11 23.20 -22.16
CA VAL A 551 33.56 22.92 -20.80
C VAL A 551 34.98 23.41 -20.60
N ASN A 552 35.14 24.48 -19.81
CA ASN A 552 36.43 25.08 -19.49
C ASN A 552 37.26 24.20 -18.56
N HIS A 553 36.62 23.54 -17.59
CA HIS A 553 37.25 22.64 -16.61
C HIS A 553 36.22 21.60 -16.14
N LEU A 554 36.59 20.32 -16.14
CA LEU A 554 35.75 19.23 -15.62
C LEU A 554 36.17 18.83 -14.20
N VAL A 555 35.27 18.98 -13.23
CA VAL A 555 35.46 18.56 -11.84
C VAL A 555 34.56 17.37 -11.52
N LEU A 556 35.15 16.27 -11.08
CA LEU A 556 34.46 15.04 -10.71
C LEU A 556 34.53 14.85 -9.20
N ALA A 557 33.40 15.14 -8.54
CA ALA A 557 33.26 15.09 -7.11
C ALA A 557 32.72 13.70 -6.70
N SER A 558 33.55 12.86 -6.06
CA SER A 558 33.23 11.48 -5.67
C SER A 558 32.51 10.70 -6.79
N PRO A 559 33.11 10.62 -8.00
CA PRO A 559 32.43 10.06 -9.17
C PRO A 559 32.05 8.60 -8.96
N ALA A 560 30.82 8.26 -9.35
CA ALA A 560 30.38 6.87 -9.39
C ALA A 560 30.98 6.16 -10.60
N GLY A 561 31.28 4.86 -10.46
CA GLY A 561 31.60 4.01 -11.61
C GLY A 561 32.96 4.27 -12.26
N VAL A 562 33.96 4.67 -11.49
CA VAL A 562 35.33 4.80 -12.00
C VAL A 562 35.94 3.45 -12.41
N PRO A 563 36.01 2.43 -11.53
CA PRO A 563 36.61 1.15 -11.89
C PRO A 563 35.63 0.25 -12.66
N HIS A 564 36.19 -0.76 -13.32
CA HIS A 564 35.40 -1.90 -13.81
C HIS A 564 34.68 -2.60 -12.65
N PRO A 565 33.50 -3.21 -12.91
CA PRO A 565 32.88 -4.11 -11.93
C PRO A 565 33.86 -5.23 -11.54
N PRO A 566 33.88 -5.66 -10.27
CA PRO A 566 34.66 -6.82 -9.87
C PRO A 566 34.17 -8.05 -10.64
N PRO A 567 35.06 -8.98 -11.02
CA PRO A 567 34.65 -10.21 -11.67
C PRO A 567 33.65 -10.95 -10.79
N PRO A 568 32.63 -11.61 -11.38
CA PRO A 568 31.69 -12.40 -10.60
C PRO A 568 32.46 -13.46 -9.79
N PRO A 569 32.08 -13.69 -8.52
CA PRO A 569 32.79 -14.64 -7.68
C PRO A 569 32.73 -16.03 -8.32
N ASP A 570 33.87 -16.72 -8.34
CA ASP A 570 34.02 -18.02 -8.99
C ASP A 570 32.95 -18.99 -8.42
N PRO A 571 32.04 -19.52 -9.26
CA PRO A 571 30.95 -20.38 -8.81
C PRO A 571 31.41 -21.69 -8.14
N THR A 572 32.69 -22.05 -8.28
CA THR A 572 33.29 -23.24 -7.65
C THR A 572 33.74 -22.99 -6.21
N THR A 573 33.96 -21.72 -5.83
CA THR A 573 34.38 -21.32 -4.48
C THR A 573 33.20 -21.31 -3.50
N GLU A 574 33.46 -21.47 -2.19
CA GLU A 574 32.41 -21.40 -1.16
C GLU A 574 31.72 -20.03 -1.12
N GLU A 575 32.47 -18.96 -1.41
CA GLU A 575 31.94 -17.60 -1.52
C GLU A 575 31.01 -17.43 -2.73
N GLY A 576 31.38 -18.00 -3.89
CA GLY A 576 30.53 -18.07 -5.08
C GLY A 576 29.26 -18.91 -4.86
N LYS A 577 29.37 -20.06 -4.19
CA LYS A 577 28.21 -20.90 -3.83
C LYS A 577 27.28 -20.20 -2.84
N ALA A 578 27.82 -19.55 -1.80
CA ALA A 578 27.04 -18.80 -0.82
C ALA A 578 26.33 -17.59 -1.45
N THR A 579 27.04 -16.86 -2.30
CA THR A 579 26.49 -15.79 -3.13
C THR A 579 25.32 -16.27 -4.00
N ASN A 580 25.48 -17.42 -4.65
CA ASN A 580 24.48 -17.98 -5.54
C ASN A 580 23.27 -18.59 -4.80
N ARG A 581 23.43 -19.01 -3.53
CA ARG A 581 22.33 -19.49 -2.67
C ARG A 581 21.50 -18.39 -2.02
N SER A 582 21.99 -17.15 -1.99
CA SER A 582 21.28 -16.03 -1.36
C SER A 582 20.07 -15.61 -2.18
N TRP A 583 18.90 -16.17 -1.84
CA TRP A 583 17.61 -15.80 -2.43
C TRP A 583 17.31 -14.30 -2.30
N LEU A 584 17.73 -13.69 -1.19
CA LEU A 584 17.56 -12.25 -0.93
C LEU A 584 18.38 -11.42 -1.91
N ARG A 585 19.65 -11.79 -2.17
CA ARG A 585 20.49 -11.12 -3.17
C ARG A 585 19.89 -11.27 -4.57
N ARG A 586 19.45 -12.47 -4.95
CA ARG A 586 18.77 -12.69 -6.24
C ARG A 586 17.51 -11.84 -6.40
N MET A 587 16.70 -11.71 -5.35
CA MET A 587 15.53 -10.85 -5.37
C MET A 587 15.90 -9.38 -5.52
N VAL A 588 16.92 -8.88 -4.82
CA VAL A 588 17.38 -7.49 -4.93
C VAL A 588 17.94 -7.20 -6.32
N PHE A 589 18.75 -8.10 -6.87
CA PHE A 589 19.33 -7.98 -8.21
C PHE A 589 18.23 -8.01 -9.28
N SER A 590 17.31 -8.98 -9.19
CA SER A 590 16.16 -9.07 -10.10
C SER A 590 15.25 -7.84 -9.99
N ALA A 591 15.03 -7.31 -8.79
CA ALA A 591 14.28 -6.07 -8.61
C ALA A 591 14.97 -4.89 -9.31
N TRP A 592 16.29 -4.74 -9.17
CA TRP A 592 17.08 -3.71 -9.85
C TRP A 592 17.01 -3.83 -11.38
N GLU A 593 17.21 -5.04 -11.92
CA GLU A 593 17.11 -5.34 -13.36
C GLU A 593 15.72 -5.04 -13.94
N ASN A 594 14.67 -5.14 -13.10
CA ASN A 594 13.30 -4.80 -13.48
C ASN A 594 12.93 -3.32 -13.18
N GLY A 595 13.91 -2.47 -12.91
CA GLY A 595 13.68 -1.03 -12.68
C GLY A 595 13.11 -0.67 -11.31
N VAL A 596 13.13 -1.60 -10.33
CA VAL A 596 12.70 -1.36 -8.96
C VAL A 596 13.87 -0.80 -8.15
N THR A 597 13.78 0.49 -7.85
CA THR A 597 14.83 1.26 -7.16
C THR A 597 14.54 1.41 -5.65
N PRO A 598 15.51 1.81 -4.81
CA PRO A 598 15.24 2.15 -3.41
C PRO A 598 14.14 3.22 -3.22
N MET A 599 14.01 4.16 -4.17
CA MET A 599 12.94 5.17 -4.19
C MET A 599 11.56 4.55 -4.39
N SER A 600 11.48 3.39 -5.07
CA SER A 600 10.23 2.64 -5.22
C SER A 600 9.66 2.20 -3.88
N LEU A 601 10.52 1.95 -2.88
CA LEU A 601 10.05 1.64 -1.53
C LEU A 601 9.39 2.85 -0.86
N ALA A 602 9.96 4.05 -1.01
CA ALA A 602 9.38 5.28 -0.45
C ALA A 602 7.99 5.59 -1.02
N ARG A 603 7.75 5.25 -2.29
CA ARG A 603 6.42 5.32 -2.93
C ARG A 603 5.50 4.20 -2.44
N PHE A 604 6.00 2.97 -2.38
CA PHE A 604 5.22 1.79 -2.04
C PHE A 604 4.63 1.85 -0.63
N VAL A 605 5.39 2.34 0.36
CA VAL A 605 4.92 2.41 1.76
C VAL A 605 3.92 3.55 2.03
N GLY A 606 3.57 4.33 1.00
CA GLY A 606 2.52 5.35 1.04
C GLY A 606 2.70 6.36 2.18
N PRO A 607 1.75 6.46 3.14
CA PRO A 607 1.77 7.44 4.22
C PRO A 607 2.97 7.36 5.17
N TYR A 608 3.64 6.21 5.22
CA TYR A 608 4.85 6.04 6.02
C TYR A 608 6.12 6.45 5.27
N GLY A 609 6.01 6.79 3.98
CA GLY A 609 7.13 7.18 3.10
C GLY A 609 7.94 8.36 3.63
N PRO A 610 7.31 9.48 4.06
CA PRO A 610 8.03 10.59 4.65
C PRO A 610 8.84 10.16 5.87
N LYS A 611 8.24 9.39 6.79
CA LYS A 611 8.91 8.90 7.99
C LYS A 611 10.04 7.92 7.68
N LEU A 612 9.88 7.07 6.65
CA LEU A 612 10.94 6.19 6.17
C LEU A 612 12.13 7.00 5.66
N VAL A 613 11.89 7.97 4.77
CA VAL A 613 12.95 8.83 4.23
C VAL A 613 13.61 9.64 5.34
N GLN A 614 12.82 10.20 6.26
CA GLN A 614 13.32 10.92 7.42
C GLN A 614 14.25 10.05 8.27
N ASN A 615 13.86 8.80 8.54
CA ASN A 615 14.70 7.85 9.27
C ASN A 615 15.97 7.49 8.51
N VAL A 616 15.93 7.39 7.18
CA VAL A 616 17.12 7.14 6.35
C VAL A 616 18.08 8.32 6.41
N VAL A 617 17.59 9.56 6.31
CA VAL A 617 18.40 10.78 6.44
C VAL A 617 19.05 10.82 7.83
N HIS A 618 18.27 10.68 8.91
CA HIS A 618 18.80 10.70 10.29
C HIS A 618 19.76 9.54 10.60
N ARG A 619 19.51 8.32 10.10
CA ARG A 619 20.45 7.21 10.28
C ARG A 619 21.74 7.40 9.51
N ARG A 620 21.72 8.10 8.38
CA ARG A 620 22.96 8.39 7.64
C ARG A 620 23.81 9.41 8.38
N THR A 621 23.21 10.41 9.01
CA THR A 621 23.97 11.41 9.78
C THR A 621 24.65 10.84 11.01
N SER A 622 24.13 9.75 11.61
CA SER A 622 24.81 9.11 12.76
C SER A 622 26.17 8.47 12.42
N PHE A 623 26.49 8.26 11.14
CA PHE A 623 27.79 7.74 10.70
C PHE A 623 28.79 8.84 10.29
N MET A 624 28.40 10.12 10.36
CA MET A 624 29.23 11.26 9.96
C MET A 624 30.06 11.80 11.13
N SER A 625 31.16 12.48 10.82
CA SER A 625 32.02 13.15 11.80
C SER A 625 31.25 14.19 12.64
N GLU A 626 31.64 14.41 13.91
CA GLU A 626 30.93 15.36 14.80
C GLU A 626 30.94 16.80 14.28
N GLY A 627 32.00 17.20 13.56
CA GLY A 627 32.12 18.51 12.92
C GLY A 627 31.36 18.64 11.59
N SER A 628 30.57 17.63 11.20
CA SER A 628 29.81 17.65 9.96
C SER A 628 28.69 18.69 10.00
N ALA A 629 28.48 19.45 8.91
CA ALA A 629 27.37 20.41 8.82
C ALA A 629 25.98 19.74 8.91
N MET A 630 25.93 18.42 8.70
CA MET A 630 24.75 17.58 8.88
C MET A 630 24.49 17.18 10.35
N ARG A 631 25.45 17.41 11.25
CA ARG A 631 25.36 17.10 12.70
C ARG A 631 25.38 18.35 13.58
N ASP A 632 25.99 19.45 13.13
CA ASP A 632 26.10 20.69 13.89
C ASP A 632 24.87 21.63 13.78
N GLY A 633 23.85 21.23 13.02
CA GLY A 633 22.59 21.95 12.88
C GLY A 633 22.57 23.01 11.77
N ARG A 634 23.66 23.19 11.01
CA ARG A 634 23.67 24.04 9.81
C ARG A 634 22.74 23.52 8.72
N VAL A 635 22.56 22.20 8.63
CA VAL A 635 21.54 21.58 7.77
C VAL A 635 20.36 21.09 8.61
N ASP A 636 19.16 21.59 8.31
CA ASP A 636 17.93 21.10 8.93
C ASP A 636 17.52 19.75 8.31
N LEU A 637 17.75 18.67 9.07
CA LEU A 637 17.51 17.30 8.61
C LEU A 637 16.03 17.00 8.33
N ASN A 638 15.10 17.72 8.96
CA ASN A 638 13.67 17.52 8.71
C ASN A 638 13.26 18.15 7.38
N GLU A 639 13.74 19.36 7.10
CA GLU A 639 13.53 20.03 5.81
C GLU A 639 14.18 19.24 4.67
N LEU A 640 15.41 18.77 4.88
CA LEU A 640 16.10 17.92 3.91
C LEU A 640 15.35 16.59 3.69
N GLY A 641 14.83 15.98 4.76
CA GLY A 641 14.04 14.75 4.66
C GLY A 641 12.72 14.94 3.90
N GLU A 642 12.04 16.06 4.11
CA GLU A 642 10.82 16.43 3.37
C GLU A 642 11.10 16.65 1.88
N TYR A 643 12.16 17.41 1.57
CA TYR A 643 12.64 17.62 0.21
C TYR A 643 12.97 16.30 -0.50
N ILE A 644 13.80 15.46 0.12
CA ILE A 644 14.19 14.15 -0.42
C ILE A 644 12.96 13.27 -0.62
N TYR A 645 12.01 13.25 0.33
CA TYR A 645 10.79 12.46 0.19
C TYR A 645 9.99 12.88 -1.03
N HIS A 646 9.73 14.18 -1.20
CA HIS A 646 8.97 14.66 -2.33
C HIS A 646 9.67 14.38 -3.66
N ASN A 647 10.99 14.55 -3.72
CA ASN A 647 11.76 14.21 -4.91
C ASN A 647 11.67 12.71 -5.26
N TRP A 648 11.81 11.84 -4.26
CA TRP A 648 11.77 10.38 -4.45
C TRP A 648 10.37 9.88 -4.79
N ALA A 649 9.32 10.46 -4.20
CA ALA A 649 7.97 9.95 -4.34
C ALA A 649 7.22 10.46 -5.58
N LEU A 650 7.80 11.40 -6.34
CA LEU A 650 7.31 11.81 -7.67
C LEU A 650 7.47 10.68 -8.73
N LYS A 651 6.95 10.92 -9.94
CA LYS A 651 6.97 9.95 -11.06
C LYS A 651 8.38 9.37 -11.25
N PRO A 652 8.55 8.03 -11.33
CA PRO A 652 9.86 7.40 -11.52
C PRO A 652 10.32 7.54 -12.97
N SER A 653 10.96 8.67 -13.28
CA SER A 653 11.51 8.97 -14.61
C SER A 653 13.04 8.83 -14.60
N GLY A 654 13.76 9.78 -13.99
CA GLY A 654 15.24 9.80 -13.99
C GLY A 654 15.86 8.60 -13.27
N GLU A 655 15.15 8.01 -12.31
CA GLU A 655 15.61 6.80 -11.63
C GLU A 655 15.70 5.56 -12.54
N ARG A 656 15.03 5.55 -13.71
CA ARG A 656 15.20 4.49 -14.71
C ARG A 656 16.48 4.67 -15.52
N ALA A 657 16.96 5.90 -15.68
CA ALA A 657 18.30 6.14 -16.25
C ALA A 657 19.40 5.56 -15.36
N MET A 658 19.17 5.47 -14.04
CA MET A 658 20.11 4.80 -13.14
C MET A 658 20.32 3.33 -13.52
N THR A 659 19.24 2.59 -13.82
CA THR A 659 19.37 1.16 -14.13
C THR A 659 20.01 0.89 -15.48
N THR A 660 20.16 1.90 -16.35
CA THR A 660 20.92 1.80 -17.61
C THR A 660 22.38 2.24 -17.47
N HIS A 661 22.70 3.13 -16.52
CA HIS A 661 24.07 3.63 -16.31
C HIS A 661 24.84 2.88 -15.23
N LEU A 662 24.12 2.32 -14.24
CA LEU A 662 24.69 1.61 -13.10
C LEU A 662 24.09 0.19 -13.01
N ALA A 663 24.96 -0.81 -13.13
CA ALA A 663 24.67 -2.19 -12.77
C ALA A 663 24.47 -2.34 -11.25
N PRO A 664 23.83 -3.44 -10.78
CA PRO A 664 23.63 -3.69 -9.35
C PRO A 664 24.92 -3.54 -8.54
N GLY A 665 24.87 -2.77 -7.45
CA GLY A 665 26.06 -2.43 -6.66
C GLY A 665 26.71 -1.08 -7.02
N ALA A 666 26.06 -0.27 -7.89
CA ALA A 666 26.57 1.02 -8.35
C ALA A 666 27.86 0.92 -9.21
N HIS A 667 28.05 -0.21 -9.87
CA HIS A 667 29.10 -0.36 -10.88
C HIS A 667 28.65 0.28 -12.19
N ALA A 668 29.49 1.09 -12.82
CA ALA A 668 29.13 1.67 -14.10
C ALA A 668 29.05 0.60 -15.19
N VAL A 669 28.03 0.75 -16.05
CA VAL A 669 27.94 -0.02 -17.30
C VAL A 669 29.06 0.39 -18.27
N ARG A 670 29.44 1.68 -18.25
CA ARG A 670 30.64 2.22 -18.91
C ARG A 670 31.59 2.85 -17.88
N PRO A 671 32.65 2.16 -17.48
CA PRO A 671 33.60 2.66 -16.49
C PRO A 671 34.30 3.95 -16.93
N LEU A 672 34.42 4.93 -16.02
CA LEU A 672 35.05 6.21 -16.35
C LEU A 672 36.55 6.06 -16.66
N VAL A 673 37.21 5.02 -16.15
CA VAL A 673 38.62 4.72 -16.45
C VAL A 673 38.88 4.43 -17.94
N ASP A 674 37.84 3.98 -18.66
CA ASP A 674 37.90 3.67 -20.10
C ASP A 674 37.51 4.87 -20.97
N THR A 675 36.69 5.79 -20.44
CA THR A 675 36.20 6.95 -21.19
C THR A 675 37.07 8.18 -21.01
N LEU A 676 37.55 8.42 -19.78
CA LEU A 676 38.43 9.54 -19.43
C LEU A 676 39.87 9.22 -19.80
N LEU A 677 40.12 9.16 -21.10
CA LEU A 677 41.45 8.99 -21.66
C LEU A 677 42.07 10.36 -22.00
N PRO A 678 43.39 10.54 -21.86
CA PRO A 678 44.07 11.80 -22.21
C PRO A 678 43.82 12.28 -23.64
N GLU A 679 43.61 11.38 -24.58
CA GLU A 679 43.29 11.70 -25.97
C GLU A 679 41.87 12.27 -26.14
N ASN A 680 40.93 11.92 -25.25
CA ASN A 680 39.51 12.25 -25.36
C ASN A 680 39.15 13.53 -24.60
N VAL A 681 39.65 13.69 -23.38
CA VAL A 681 39.31 14.84 -22.52
C VAL A 681 40.07 16.07 -23.00
N LYS A 682 39.46 17.18 -23.40
CA LYS A 682 40.21 18.35 -23.96
C LYS A 682 40.49 19.48 -22.96
N MET A 683 39.88 19.42 -21.80
CA MET A 683 39.95 20.41 -20.73
C MET A 683 40.74 19.91 -19.51
N PRO A 684 41.15 20.78 -18.58
CA PRO A 684 41.62 20.36 -17.27
C PRO A 684 40.60 19.48 -16.54
N LEU A 685 41.11 18.51 -15.77
CA LEU A 685 40.33 17.51 -15.06
C LEU A 685 40.70 17.52 -13.58
N THR A 686 39.72 17.55 -12.68
CA THR A 686 39.99 17.48 -11.24
C THR A 686 39.10 16.45 -10.58
N PHE A 687 39.67 15.66 -9.68
CA PHE A 687 38.93 14.74 -8.81
C PHE A 687 38.87 15.29 -7.39
N ILE A 688 37.71 15.20 -6.75
CA ILE A 688 37.54 15.58 -5.34
C ILE A 688 36.83 14.43 -4.62
N TYR A 689 37.44 13.87 -3.59
CA TYR A 689 36.87 12.78 -2.78
C TYR A 689 36.69 13.20 -1.32
N GLY A 690 35.81 12.52 -0.59
CA GLY A 690 35.83 12.58 0.87
C GLY A 690 37.05 11.85 1.47
N GLU A 691 37.45 12.23 2.67
CA GLU A 691 38.45 11.49 3.44
C GLU A 691 38.00 10.05 3.77
N TYR A 692 36.76 9.86 4.22
CA TYR A 692 36.21 8.53 4.52
C TYR A 692 35.17 8.07 3.48
N ASP A 693 35.38 8.49 2.25
CA ASP A 693 34.51 8.13 1.14
C ASP A 693 34.53 6.61 0.89
N TRP A 694 33.35 6.04 0.73
CA TRP A 694 33.16 4.65 0.31
C TRP A 694 33.47 4.44 -1.18
N MET A 695 33.52 5.51 -1.98
CA MET A 695 34.10 5.48 -3.32
C MET A 695 35.62 5.55 -3.21
N ASP A 696 36.33 4.51 -3.66
CA ASP A 696 37.79 4.43 -3.52
C ASP A 696 38.49 5.44 -4.46
N TYR A 697 39.07 6.48 -3.85
CA TYR A 697 39.81 7.55 -4.52
C TYR A 697 41.00 7.05 -5.34
N ARG A 698 41.56 5.87 -5.02
CA ARG A 698 42.70 5.29 -5.73
C ARG A 698 42.38 4.99 -7.19
N ASN A 699 41.12 4.70 -7.50
CA ASN A 699 40.69 4.52 -8.89
C ASN A 699 40.77 5.83 -9.67
N GLY A 700 40.42 6.97 -9.05
CA GLY A 700 40.59 8.29 -9.64
C GLY A 700 42.06 8.68 -9.75
N LEU A 701 42.88 8.30 -8.76
CA LEU A 701 44.34 8.54 -8.79
C LEU A 701 45.00 7.87 -10.01
N GLY A 702 44.60 6.65 -10.36
CA GLY A 702 45.13 5.99 -11.57
C GLY A 702 44.82 6.72 -12.88
N ILE A 703 43.71 7.48 -12.95
CA ILE A 703 43.42 8.36 -14.10
C ILE A 703 44.29 9.62 -14.03
N VAL A 704 44.43 10.21 -12.84
CA VAL A 704 45.27 11.41 -12.61
C VAL A 704 46.72 11.14 -13.00
N ASP A 705 47.29 10.01 -12.59
CA ASP A 705 48.66 9.62 -12.90
C ASP A 705 48.86 9.49 -14.42
N ARG A 706 47.92 8.86 -15.12
CA ARG A 706 47.91 8.74 -16.60
C ARG A 706 47.91 10.11 -17.30
N PHE A 707 47.18 11.09 -16.77
CA PHE A 707 47.17 12.44 -17.33
C PHE A 707 48.47 13.20 -17.04
N LYS A 708 49.00 13.07 -15.82
CA LYS A 708 50.27 13.69 -15.43
C LYS A 708 51.46 13.17 -16.24
N GLU A 709 51.49 11.88 -16.54
CA GLU A 709 52.50 11.27 -17.43
C GLU A 709 52.53 11.91 -18.83
N GLN A 710 51.40 12.44 -19.30
CA GLN A 710 51.29 13.17 -20.56
C GLN A 710 51.42 14.69 -20.41
N GLY A 711 51.92 15.17 -19.26
CA GLY A 711 52.14 16.59 -18.99
C GLY A 711 50.84 17.41 -18.81
N ARG A 712 49.71 16.76 -18.52
CA ARG A 712 48.42 17.43 -18.38
C ARG A 712 48.10 17.85 -16.96
N ALA A 713 47.45 19.01 -16.83
CA ALA A 713 46.93 19.52 -15.56
C ALA A 713 45.74 18.67 -15.09
N THR A 714 46.00 17.74 -14.18
CA THR A 714 44.98 16.92 -13.53
C THR A 714 45.36 16.70 -12.08
N ASP A 715 44.44 16.99 -11.15
CA ASP A 715 44.69 16.94 -9.71
C ASP A 715 43.62 16.14 -8.98
N LEU A 716 43.99 15.59 -7.82
CA LEU A 716 43.08 14.91 -6.90
C LEU A 716 43.17 15.54 -5.52
N TYR A 717 42.01 15.88 -4.98
CA TYR A 717 41.87 16.44 -3.63
C TYR A 717 41.02 15.52 -2.76
N ARG A 718 41.29 15.56 -1.45
CA ARG A 718 40.49 14.89 -0.44
C ARG A 718 39.98 15.92 0.56
N VAL A 719 38.67 15.93 0.79
CA VAL A 719 38.01 16.83 1.74
C VAL A 719 38.11 16.22 3.15
N PRO A 720 38.88 16.83 4.07
CA PRO A 720 38.95 16.42 5.46
C PRO A 720 37.57 16.30 6.10
N ASN A 721 37.37 15.28 6.91
CA ASN A 721 36.11 15.02 7.61
C ASN A 721 34.88 14.85 6.70
N GLY A 722 35.05 14.67 5.39
CA GLY A 722 33.98 14.42 4.44
C GLY A 722 33.87 12.94 4.02
N GLY A 723 32.64 12.45 3.87
CA GLY A 723 32.32 11.19 3.20
C GLY A 723 31.89 11.41 1.75
N HIS A 724 30.98 10.56 1.25
CA HIS A 724 30.46 10.65 -0.12
C HIS A 724 29.73 11.95 -0.43
N GLN A 725 29.15 12.58 0.59
CA GLN A 725 28.40 13.82 0.47
C GLN A 725 29.25 14.98 1.03
N MET A 726 30.55 15.01 0.70
CA MET A 726 31.52 15.93 1.31
C MET A 726 31.11 17.41 1.26
N PHE A 727 30.33 17.82 0.27
CA PHE A 727 29.81 19.18 0.12
C PHE A 727 28.65 19.52 1.09
N MET A 728 28.03 18.52 1.74
CA MET A 728 27.12 18.71 2.88
C MET A 728 27.81 18.40 4.20
N GLU A 729 28.82 17.52 4.20
CA GLU A 729 29.51 17.12 5.43
C GLU A 729 30.54 18.17 5.86
N ASN A 730 31.39 18.64 4.95
CA ASN A 730 32.33 19.74 5.17
C ASN A 730 32.25 20.76 4.02
N PRO A 731 31.15 21.55 3.95
CA PRO A 731 30.88 22.47 2.85
C PRO A 731 31.95 23.55 2.69
N ASP A 732 32.53 24.01 3.80
CA ASP A 732 33.52 25.08 3.81
C ASP A 732 34.79 24.66 3.08
N GLU A 733 35.28 23.46 3.40
CA GLU A 733 36.52 22.94 2.85
C GLU A 733 36.32 22.38 1.43
N PHE A 734 35.18 21.75 1.16
CA PHE A 734 34.80 21.38 -0.20
C PHE A 734 34.76 22.61 -1.12
N SER A 735 34.07 23.68 -0.71
CA SER A 735 33.98 24.90 -1.50
C SER A 735 35.34 25.57 -1.69
N ARG A 736 36.20 25.57 -0.67
CA ARG A 736 37.57 26.10 -0.78
C ARG A 736 38.37 25.32 -1.82
N ILE A 737 38.39 23.99 -1.72
CA ILE A 737 39.09 23.11 -2.67
C ILE A 737 38.56 23.32 -4.09
N LEU A 738 37.23 23.42 -4.26
CA LEU A 738 36.63 23.66 -5.57
C LEU A 738 37.10 24.99 -6.17
N ILE A 739 37.03 26.09 -5.41
CA ILE A 739 37.51 27.41 -5.83
C ILE A 739 38.99 27.35 -6.23
N ASP A 740 39.84 26.77 -5.38
CA ASP A 740 41.28 26.69 -5.62
C ASP A 740 41.64 25.83 -6.83
N SER A 741 40.85 24.78 -7.10
CA SER A 741 41.04 23.92 -8.26
C SER A 741 40.71 24.60 -9.59
N LEU A 742 39.71 25.50 -9.60
CA LEU A 742 39.23 26.22 -10.79
C LEU A 742 39.98 27.55 -11.05
N ALA A 743 40.82 27.97 -10.10
CA ALA A 743 41.64 29.17 -10.20
C ALA A 743 42.97 28.95 -10.94
N ARG A 744 43.35 27.69 -11.16
CA ARG A 744 44.56 27.27 -11.90
C ARG A 744 44.27 27.17 -13.38
#